data_AF-A0AAN5AN28-F1
#
_entry.id   AF-A0AAN5AN28-F1
#
_cell.length_a   1.000
_cell.length_b   1.000
_cell.length_c   1.000
_cell.angle_alpha   90.00
_cell.angle_beta   90.00
_cell.angle_gamma   90.00
#
_symmetry.space_group_name_H-M   'P 1'
#
loop_
_entity.id
_entity.type
_entity.pdbx_description
1 polymer ?
#
loop_
_entity_poly.entity_id
_entity_poly.type
_entity_poly.pdbx_seq_one_letter_code
_entity_poly.pdbx_strand_id
1 'polypeptide(L)'
;MNKFFLILLCSLFAGISWAQKPAVWIISDGGDNINDPDDISAIAGYLLMSNHFDTKGIVLASSVYSKHQETADQAAWARKTFGAAYQADLANLNATIGGYQAEIPFYESAIKGMGKNFQWQESYDLKMFASIWALFKTVEKSKEIVNVLCFGPLTEQAILVSYCLKQNRQDILRKLRFISHWTSSNYHVGNMSHPEKTHNCLGDPIACDYIKKMALDGHVEFYECGGIGQAGIVEGSTKHKTFYDQFEESHLGEIYRHGKFIGGHVDDSDDATYWVLLGNYGVGLSDLANNGLNLAKVENRNEQAFAKNADFMREELLRRSDAAAGFNPHAISVDCIVPEHGMADPHAWVQNDSLYIICGHDESWEGKGSFRMDRWEVWSTTDLKNWNYHRSIYPKDTYIGDQPNCWAGDIVERNGQYYWFFSNRNINTGVVVADHITGEYKDLLGKPLLPSDIIPGHPYDPEIYEEDGVYTIIFGSGTYYMATLAEDMMSLETEPVAIRIEDENGKALTTPDKPTLFKRKDWYYLVYGDRYAMSKNLYGPYSFKGSFLSGGHTSFFEWQGQLYVLQENHDISAFFRGASLKPVYFNEDETVRIPKNDQWFPGPGRPWKFEKSTMGWNALNGTTLYKGENRISGDISGKKAIIQSAPWLFTSTDGLSQIKIKLKNNTRANKMKVSLFTRDLSQRFWSEYTGQVDWEGEKWVEIPISAMDSDYQTYIIPLDQFEVKEKLMQLALIPAANAYDGKWEIEEVIIE
;
A
#
# COMPACT_ATOMS: atom_id res chain seq x y z
N MET A 1 49.47 -6.59 -44.37
CA MET A 1 48.33 -5.77 -43.93
C MET A 1 47.17 -6.71 -43.68
N ASN A 2 46.55 -6.85 -42.51
CA ASN A 2 46.72 -6.19 -41.22
C ASN A 2 46.39 -7.18 -40.10
N LYS A 3 47.41 -7.52 -39.29
CA LYS A 3 47.30 -8.20 -37.99
C LYS A 3 46.84 -7.22 -36.89
N PHE A 4 45.87 -6.35 -37.16
CA PHE A 4 45.52 -5.23 -36.28
C PHE A 4 44.09 -5.23 -35.73
N PHE A 5 43.31 -6.30 -35.92
CA PHE A 5 41.91 -6.38 -35.47
C PHE A 5 41.65 -7.37 -34.33
N LEU A 6 42.69 -7.87 -33.65
CA LEU A 6 42.58 -8.88 -32.59
C LEU A 6 43.06 -8.41 -31.21
N ILE A 7 43.11 -7.09 -30.94
CA ILE A 7 43.53 -6.51 -29.64
C ILE A 7 42.51 -5.47 -29.13
N LEU A 8 41.23 -5.55 -29.53
CA LEU A 8 40.20 -4.62 -29.02
C LEU A 8 38.91 -5.31 -28.58
N LEU A 9 39.03 -6.50 -27.97
CA LEU A 9 37.88 -7.24 -27.42
C LEU A 9 38.20 -7.98 -26.10
N CYS A 10 39.15 -7.48 -25.31
CA CYS A 10 39.49 -8.03 -23.99
C CYS A 10 39.59 -7.00 -22.85
N SER A 11 39.01 -5.79 -22.99
CA SER A 11 39.15 -4.75 -21.97
C SER A 11 37.89 -3.91 -21.76
N LEU A 12 36.72 -4.57 -21.71
CA LEU A 12 35.46 -4.00 -21.22
C LEU A 12 34.72 -4.99 -20.30
N PHE A 13 35.45 -5.65 -19.41
CA PHE A 13 34.91 -6.03 -18.10
C PHE A 13 35.58 -5.11 -17.08
N ALA A 14 35.23 -3.81 -17.15
CA ALA A 14 35.42 -2.95 -16.00
C ALA A 14 34.48 -3.54 -14.94
N GLY A 15 35.06 -4.25 -13.97
CA GLY A 15 34.33 -4.78 -12.84
C GLY A 15 33.48 -3.66 -12.26
N ILE A 16 32.17 -3.90 -12.19
CA ILE A 16 31.26 -3.10 -11.38
C ILE A 16 31.84 -3.20 -9.97
N SER A 17 32.53 -2.15 -9.54
CA SER A 17 32.96 -1.97 -8.16
C SER A 17 31.68 -1.82 -7.37
N TRP A 18 31.14 -2.93 -6.87
CA TRP A 18 30.09 -2.90 -5.86
C TRP A 18 30.59 -1.99 -4.74
N ALA A 19 29.87 -0.89 -4.49
CA ALA A 19 30.20 0.00 -3.38
C ALA A 19 30.28 -0.86 -2.12
N GLN A 20 31.39 -0.73 -1.40
CA GLN A 20 31.63 -1.52 -0.21
C GLN A 20 30.59 -1.15 0.84
N LYS A 21 29.87 -2.15 1.36
CA LYS A 21 28.83 -1.92 2.37
C LYS A 21 29.47 -1.47 3.68
N PRO A 22 28.94 -0.45 4.36
CA PRO A 22 29.43 -0.08 5.68
C PRO A 22 29.32 -1.26 6.64
N ALA A 23 30.43 -1.56 7.33
CA ALA A 23 30.43 -2.53 8.42
C ALA A 23 29.65 -1.96 9.61
N VAL A 24 28.67 -2.70 10.10
CA VAL A 24 27.75 -2.25 11.16
C VAL A 24 27.76 -3.19 12.35
N TRP A 25 27.75 -2.62 13.56
CA TRP A 25 27.53 -3.31 14.82
C TRP A 25 26.44 -2.57 15.58
N ILE A 26 25.43 -3.27 16.09
CA ILE A 26 24.33 -2.65 16.84
C ILE A 26 24.48 -3.01 18.32
N ILE A 27 24.26 -2.03 19.19
CA ILE A 27 24.17 -2.22 20.63
C ILE A 27 22.84 -1.62 21.07
N SER A 28 21.95 -2.48 21.54
CA SER A 28 20.59 -2.17 21.95
C SER A 28 20.39 -2.51 23.42
N ASP A 29 19.71 -1.65 24.18
CA ASP A 29 19.30 -1.96 25.55
C ASP A 29 17.94 -2.66 25.63
N GLY A 30 17.26 -2.80 24.49
CA GLY A 30 16.13 -3.67 24.17
C GLY A 30 16.34 -5.17 24.41
N GLY A 31 15.24 -5.89 24.66
CA GLY A 31 15.22 -7.35 24.78
C GLY A 31 13.91 -7.93 25.31
N ASP A 32 13.84 -9.25 25.48
CA ASP A 32 12.69 -9.96 26.04
C ASP A 32 12.53 -9.67 27.54
N ASN A 33 11.42 -9.05 27.91
CA ASN A 33 11.15 -8.57 29.28
C ASN A 33 12.26 -7.67 29.85
N ILE A 34 12.93 -6.94 28.95
CA ILE A 34 13.96 -5.95 29.26
C ILE A 34 13.43 -4.57 28.83
N ASN A 35 14.11 -3.51 29.24
CA ASN A 35 13.77 -2.13 28.85
C ASN A 35 13.59 -1.97 27.33
N ASP A 36 12.89 -0.90 26.96
CA ASP A 36 12.65 -0.34 25.62
C ASP A 36 12.13 -1.27 24.49
N PRO A 37 10.79 -1.33 24.31
CA PRO A 37 10.18 -2.10 23.23
C PRO A 37 10.21 -1.43 21.84
N ASP A 38 10.68 -0.20 21.69
CA ASP A 38 10.95 0.49 20.41
C ASP A 38 12.19 -0.07 19.68
N ASP A 39 13.23 -0.45 20.43
CA ASP A 39 14.40 -1.17 19.90
C ASP A 39 14.01 -2.41 19.08
N ILE A 40 12.90 -3.07 19.45
CA ILE A 40 12.40 -4.26 18.78
C ILE A 40 11.98 -3.94 17.34
N SER A 41 11.17 -2.89 17.17
CA SER A 41 10.77 -2.40 15.86
C SER A 41 11.99 -1.94 15.07
N ALA A 42 12.91 -1.23 15.72
CA ALA A 42 14.08 -0.69 15.04
C ALA A 42 15.01 -1.77 14.50
N ILE A 43 15.23 -2.85 15.26
CA ILE A 43 16.02 -4.00 14.81
C ILE A 43 15.32 -4.72 13.65
N ALA A 44 13.99 -4.89 13.70
CA ALA A 44 13.24 -5.48 12.60
C ALA A 44 13.35 -4.62 11.32
N GLY A 45 13.20 -3.30 11.43
CA GLY A 45 13.39 -2.34 10.34
C GLY A 45 14.82 -2.40 9.76
N TYR A 46 15.84 -2.42 10.62
CA TYR A 46 17.23 -2.61 10.21
C TYR A 46 17.44 -3.92 9.45
N LEU A 47 16.83 -5.03 9.89
CA LEU A 47 16.96 -6.33 9.23
C LEU A 47 16.32 -6.35 7.84
N LEU A 48 15.19 -5.68 7.64
CA LEU A 48 14.61 -5.42 6.32
C LEU A 48 15.57 -4.61 5.43
N MET A 49 16.34 -3.69 6.02
CA MET A 49 17.35 -2.85 5.35
C MET A 49 18.74 -3.51 5.24
N SER A 50 18.95 -4.71 5.80
CA SER A 50 20.28 -5.26 6.06
C SER A 50 21.13 -5.54 4.81
N ASN A 51 20.54 -5.59 3.62
CA ASN A 51 21.30 -5.67 2.39
C ASN A 51 22.18 -4.43 2.12
N HIS A 52 21.93 -3.30 2.77
CA HIS A 52 22.80 -2.12 2.69
C HIS A 52 24.04 -2.22 3.59
N PHE A 53 24.08 -3.18 4.52
CA PHE A 53 25.10 -3.24 5.56
C PHE A 53 25.90 -4.53 5.48
N ASP A 54 27.13 -4.48 5.99
CA ASP A 54 27.90 -5.66 6.38
C ASP A 54 27.76 -5.81 7.90
N THR A 55 26.65 -6.42 8.31
CA THR A 55 26.25 -6.61 9.70
C THR A 55 27.21 -7.56 10.40
N LYS A 56 27.94 -7.06 11.38
CA LYS A 56 28.95 -7.79 12.15
C LYS A 56 28.43 -8.36 13.46
N GLY A 57 27.39 -7.74 14.03
CA GLY A 57 26.79 -8.21 15.27
C GLY A 57 25.70 -7.29 15.76
N ILE A 58 24.71 -7.87 16.44
CA ILE A 58 23.64 -7.17 17.14
C ILE A 58 23.68 -7.62 18.60
N VAL A 59 23.89 -6.68 19.52
CA VAL A 59 23.97 -6.92 20.97
C VAL A 59 22.65 -6.47 21.58
N LEU A 60 22.04 -7.33 22.42
CA LEU A 60 20.79 -7.05 23.11
C LEU A 60 21.02 -6.90 24.61
N ALA A 61 20.13 -6.18 25.28
CA ALA A 61 20.13 -5.94 26.72
C ALA A 61 21.37 -5.22 27.27
N SER A 62 21.87 -4.23 26.52
CA SER A 62 22.93 -3.29 26.94
C SER A 62 22.48 -2.36 28.08
N SER A 63 22.16 -2.93 29.24
CA SER A 63 21.65 -2.23 30.41
C SER A 63 22.27 -2.72 31.71
N VAL A 64 22.74 -1.79 32.53
CA VAL A 64 23.38 -2.08 33.82
C VAL A 64 22.37 -2.35 34.95
N TYR A 65 21.06 -2.23 34.73
CA TYR A 65 20.09 -2.38 35.81
C TYR A 65 20.07 -3.80 36.38
N SER A 66 20.33 -3.93 37.68
CA SER A 66 20.42 -5.23 38.38
C SER A 66 19.17 -6.11 38.23
N LYS A 67 18.00 -5.51 38.04
CA LYS A 67 16.73 -6.24 37.77
C LYS A 67 16.82 -7.14 36.53
N HIS A 68 17.71 -6.86 35.58
CA HIS A 68 17.87 -7.65 34.36
C HIS A 68 18.76 -8.88 34.53
N GLN A 69 19.45 -9.03 35.66
CA GLN A 69 20.40 -10.13 35.89
C GLN A 69 19.74 -11.51 35.75
N GLU A 70 18.48 -11.63 36.19
CA GLU A 70 17.71 -12.88 36.19
C GLU A 70 16.88 -13.09 34.92
N THR A 71 16.99 -12.21 33.93
CA THR A 71 16.28 -12.38 32.64
C THR A 71 16.92 -13.47 31.81
N ALA A 72 16.11 -14.07 30.91
CA ALA A 72 16.57 -15.10 30.00
C ALA A 72 17.73 -14.63 29.10
N ASP A 73 18.40 -15.60 28.45
CA ASP A 73 19.47 -15.34 27.47
C ASP A 73 18.91 -14.57 26.27
N GLN A 74 19.37 -13.34 26.12
CA GLN A 74 18.88 -12.38 25.14
C GLN A 74 19.41 -12.67 23.73
N ALA A 75 20.59 -13.29 23.62
CA ALA A 75 21.08 -13.78 22.32
C ALA A 75 20.26 -14.99 21.85
N ALA A 76 19.89 -15.88 22.77
CA ALA A 76 19.03 -17.01 22.45
C ALA A 76 17.63 -16.55 22.03
N TRP A 77 17.05 -15.58 22.74
CA TRP A 77 15.78 -14.97 22.34
C TRP A 77 15.88 -14.29 20.97
N ALA A 78 16.88 -13.43 20.75
CA ALA A 78 17.03 -12.71 19.49
C ALA A 78 17.18 -13.66 18.28
N ARG A 79 17.91 -14.77 18.43
CA ARG A 79 17.99 -15.82 17.41
C ARG A 79 16.65 -16.49 17.12
N LYS A 80 15.84 -16.74 18.16
CA LYS A 80 14.52 -17.36 18.01
C LYS A 80 13.48 -16.40 17.41
N THR A 81 13.61 -15.10 17.68
CA THR A 81 12.70 -14.07 17.22
C THR A 81 13.17 -13.50 15.87
N PHE A 82 14.16 -12.62 15.89
CA PHE A 82 14.68 -11.96 14.70
C PHE A 82 15.41 -12.92 13.76
N GLY A 83 16.25 -13.81 14.30
CA GLY A 83 17.02 -14.75 13.50
C GLY A 83 16.13 -15.70 12.70
N ALA A 84 15.12 -16.28 13.34
CA ALA A 84 14.17 -17.18 12.68
C ALA A 84 13.31 -16.46 11.64
N ALA A 85 12.79 -15.26 11.97
CA ALA A 85 12.03 -14.45 11.04
C ALA A 85 12.86 -14.05 9.80
N TYR A 86 14.08 -13.56 10.03
CA TYR A 86 15.00 -13.21 8.95
C TYR A 86 15.29 -14.40 8.04
N GLN A 87 15.52 -15.61 8.60
CA GLN A 87 15.76 -16.81 7.79
C GLN A 87 14.53 -17.22 6.97
N ALA A 88 13.32 -17.08 7.52
CA ALA A 88 12.09 -17.39 6.80
C ALA A 88 11.88 -16.45 5.61
N ASP A 89 12.23 -15.18 5.76
CA ASP A 89 12.06 -14.15 4.74
C ASP A 89 13.23 -14.08 3.71
N LEU A 90 14.39 -14.64 4.06
CA LEU A 90 15.67 -14.45 3.35
C LEU A 90 15.63 -14.86 1.88
N ALA A 91 14.93 -15.96 1.55
CA ALA A 91 14.85 -16.46 0.18
C ALA A 91 14.15 -15.45 -0.73
N ASN A 92 13.02 -14.91 -0.28
CA ASN A 92 12.23 -13.94 -1.05
C ASN A 92 12.95 -12.58 -1.14
N LEU A 93 13.54 -12.12 -0.04
CA LEU A 93 14.37 -10.91 -0.01
C LEU A 93 15.52 -10.98 -1.02
N ASN A 94 16.23 -12.12 -1.09
CA ASN A 94 17.33 -12.29 -2.04
C ASN A 94 16.87 -12.54 -3.48
N ALA A 95 15.71 -13.17 -3.69
CA ALA A 95 15.14 -13.35 -5.02
C ALA A 95 14.74 -12.00 -5.66
N THR A 96 14.28 -11.07 -4.83
CA THR A 96 13.65 -9.83 -5.30
C THR A 96 14.58 -8.63 -5.25
N ILE A 97 15.28 -8.42 -4.12
CA ILE A 97 16.12 -7.24 -3.88
C ILE A 97 17.60 -7.63 -3.93
N GLY A 98 17.95 -8.77 -3.33
CA GLY A 98 19.33 -9.27 -3.31
C GLY A 98 20.25 -8.57 -2.30
N GLY A 99 21.39 -9.21 -2.05
CA GLY A 99 22.46 -8.68 -1.22
C GLY A 99 22.29 -8.90 0.28
N TYR A 100 21.37 -9.74 0.73
CA TYR A 100 21.20 -10.04 2.16
C TYR A 100 22.23 -11.09 2.62
N GLN A 101 22.76 -10.93 3.85
CA GLN A 101 23.69 -11.89 4.44
C GLN A 101 22.99 -13.21 4.78
N ALA A 102 23.71 -14.33 4.67
CA ALA A 102 23.16 -15.64 5.03
C ALA A 102 22.82 -15.75 6.52
N GLU A 103 23.58 -15.09 7.39
CA GLU A 103 23.40 -15.14 8.84
C GLU A 103 23.69 -13.77 9.47
N ILE A 104 22.99 -13.48 10.57
CA ILE A 104 23.20 -12.29 11.39
C ILE A 104 23.61 -12.73 12.80
N PRO A 105 24.80 -12.34 13.28
CA PRO A 105 25.25 -12.70 14.64
C PRO A 105 24.50 -11.91 15.71
N PHE A 106 23.98 -12.61 16.72
CA PHE A 106 23.35 -12.02 17.91
C PHE A 106 24.16 -12.32 19.16
N TYR A 107 24.26 -11.33 20.04
CA TYR A 107 25.01 -11.40 21.30
C TYR A 107 24.15 -10.90 22.46
N GLU A 108 24.42 -11.46 23.63
CA GLU A 108 23.93 -10.91 24.89
C GLU A 108 24.97 -9.90 25.38
N SER A 109 24.49 -8.73 25.77
CA SER A 109 25.30 -7.70 26.42
C SER A 109 26.05 -8.25 27.62
N ALA A 110 27.35 -7.98 27.65
CA ALA A 110 28.21 -8.32 28.77
C ALA A 110 27.91 -7.52 30.03
N ILE A 111 27.15 -6.42 29.91
CA ILE A 111 26.82 -5.53 31.02
C ILE A 111 25.43 -5.80 31.62
N LYS A 112 24.67 -6.73 31.03
CA LYS A 112 23.31 -7.09 31.46
C LYS A 112 23.28 -7.40 32.95
N GLY A 113 22.57 -6.57 33.71
CA GLY A 113 22.33 -6.84 35.13
C GLY A 113 23.52 -6.60 36.07
N MET A 114 24.61 -5.97 35.61
CA MET A 114 25.80 -5.75 36.45
C MET A 114 25.57 -4.89 37.70
N GLY A 115 24.52 -4.07 37.72
CA GLY A 115 24.15 -3.20 38.84
C GLY A 115 25.09 -2.02 39.06
N LYS A 116 25.98 -1.72 38.11
CA LYS A 116 27.03 -0.70 38.26
C LYS A 116 27.26 0.05 36.96
N ASN A 117 27.22 1.38 37.05
CA ASN A 117 27.57 2.29 35.95
C ASN A 117 29.08 2.26 35.66
N PHE A 118 29.44 2.70 34.45
CA PHE A 118 30.82 2.90 34.01
C PHE A 118 31.64 3.74 35.01
N GLN A 119 32.90 3.35 35.22
CA GLN A 119 33.85 4.01 36.10
C GLN A 119 35.14 4.35 35.34
N TRP A 120 35.37 5.63 35.06
CA TRP A 120 36.52 6.11 34.27
C TRP A 120 37.89 5.71 34.84
N GLN A 121 38.00 5.57 36.17
CA GLN A 121 39.24 5.20 36.86
C GLN A 121 39.53 3.69 36.79
N GLU A 122 38.51 2.85 36.58
CA GLU A 122 38.63 1.39 36.60
C GLU A 122 39.39 0.84 35.40
N SER A 123 40.24 -0.17 35.60
CA SER A 123 40.90 -0.88 34.51
C SER A 123 40.08 -2.12 34.14
N TYR A 124 39.46 -2.09 32.97
CA TYR A 124 38.65 -3.19 32.47
C TYR A 124 39.51 -4.26 31.79
N ASP A 125 39.29 -5.54 32.10
CA ASP A 125 39.78 -6.67 31.29
C ASP A 125 38.65 -7.07 30.32
N LEU A 126 38.78 -6.71 29.04
CA LEU A 126 37.75 -6.99 28.04
C LEU A 126 37.41 -8.48 27.92
N LYS A 127 38.32 -9.40 28.28
CA LYS A 127 38.01 -10.85 28.22
C LYS A 127 36.87 -11.26 29.16
N MET A 128 36.59 -10.44 30.17
CA MET A 128 35.44 -10.63 31.06
C MET A 128 34.12 -10.10 30.46
N PHE A 129 34.18 -9.35 29.36
CA PHE A 129 33.03 -8.73 28.72
C PHE A 129 32.85 -9.28 27.31
N ALA A 130 32.11 -10.38 27.18
CA ALA A 130 32.03 -11.15 25.94
C ALA A 130 31.58 -10.33 24.70
N SER A 131 30.52 -9.52 24.80
CA SER A 131 30.04 -8.66 23.70
C SER A 131 31.07 -7.61 23.30
N ILE A 132 31.66 -6.93 24.29
CA ILE A 132 32.67 -5.88 24.08
C ILE A 132 33.95 -6.46 23.47
N TRP A 133 34.37 -7.64 23.94
CA TRP A 133 35.50 -8.36 23.37
C TRP A 133 35.22 -8.77 21.92
N ALA A 134 34.02 -9.24 21.61
CA ALA A 134 33.63 -9.59 20.25
C ALA A 134 33.69 -8.36 19.32
N LEU A 135 33.18 -7.20 19.74
CA LEU A 135 33.32 -5.94 19.01
C LEU A 135 34.79 -5.57 18.81
N PHE A 136 35.60 -5.59 19.87
CA PHE A 136 37.04 -5.31 19.79
C PHE A 136 37.74 -6.21 18.75
N LYS A 137 37.47 -7.52 18.76
CA LYS A 137 38.05 -8.45 17.78
C LYS A 137 37.53 -8.24 16.37
N THR A 138 36.29 -7.82 16.22
CA THR A 138 35.72 -7.43 14.92
C THR A 138 36.45 -6.23 14.34
N VAL A 139 36.62 -5.17 15.14
CA VAL A 139 37.35 -3.96 14.73
C VAL A 139 38.82 -4.28 14.46
N GLU A 140 39.45 -5.09 15.30
CA GLU A 140 40.86 -5.48 15.14
C GLU A 140 41.11 -6.14 13.77
N LYS A 141 40.19 -7.00 13.34
CA LYS A 141 40.24 -7.69 12.04
C LYS A 141 39.76 -6.82 10.86
N SER A 142 38.94 -5.81 11.13
CA SER A 142 38.39 -4.94 10.08
C SER A 142 39.47 -4.10 9.41
N LYS A 143 39.33 -3.95 8.09
CA LYS A 143 40.11 -3.01 7.26
C LYS A 143 39.43 -1.66 7.11
N GLU A 144 38.16 -1.58 7.49
CA GLU A 144 37.31 -0.39 7.39
C GLU A 144 36.86 0.08 8.77
N ILE A 145 36.21 1.24 8.78
CA ILE A 145 35.50 1.75 9.94
C ILE A 145 34.31 0.83 10.23
N VAL A 146 34.23 0.37 11.48
CA VAL A 146 33.04 -0.30 12.02
C VAL A 146 32.15 0.79 12.63
N ASN A 147 30.94 0.92 12.08
CA ASN A 147 29.92 1.86 12.54
C ASN A 147 29.11 1.16 13.64
N VAL A 148 29.19 1.67 14.85
CA VAL A 148 28.47 1.17 16.02
C VAL A 148 27.22 2.02 16.21
N LEU A 149 26.05 1.43 15.98
CA LEU A 149 24.77 2.06 16.20
C LEU A 149 24.34 1.80 17.65
N CYS A 150 24.03 2.86 18.40
CA CYS A 150 23.76 2.79 19.84
C CYS A 150 22.30 3.15 20.13
N PHE A 151 21.50 2.14 20.51
CA PHE A 151 20.08 2.23 20.86
C PHE A 151 19.98 2.05 22.37
N GLY A 152 20.35 3.08 23.13
CA GLY A 152 20.45 2.99 24.58
C GLY A 152 21.74 3.55 25.18
N PRO A 153 22.07 3.19 26.44
CA PRO A 153 23.20 3.76 27.17
C PRO A 153 24.58 3.44 26.56
N LEU A 154 25.53 4.35 26.75
CA LEU A 154 26.86 4.27 26.13
C LEU A 154 27.90 3.48 26.96
N THR A 155 27.46 2.61 27.87
CA THR A 155 28.34 1.92 28.83
C THR A 155 29.34 0.97 28.16
N GLU A 156 28.91 0.12 27.22
CA GLU A 156 29.80 -0.81 26.51
C GLU A 156 30.86 -0.05 25.68
N GLN A 157 30.43 1.03 25.03
CA GLN A 157 31.24 1.94 24.24
C GLN A 157 32.30 2.60 25.15
N ALA A 158 31.90 3.10 26.31
CA ALA A 158 32.80 3.72 27.29
C ALA A 158 33.86 2.75 27.82
N ILE A 159 33.47 1.51 28.13
CA ILE A 159 34.41 0.44 28.55
C ILE A 159 35.44 0.16 27.45
N LEU A 160 34.99 -0.02 26.20
CA LEU A 160 35.87 -0.28 25.05
C LEU A 160 36.86 0.86 24.81
N VAL A 161 36.37 2.11 24.83
CA VAL A 161 37.20 3.30 24.60
C VAL A 161 38.22 3.47 25.73
N SER A 162 37.78 3.33 26.99
CA SER A 162 38.66 3.40 28.16
C SER A 162 39.77 2.34 28.12
N TYR A 163 39.41 1.09 27.78
CA TYR A 163 40.40 0.02 27.58
C TYR A 163 41.40 0.38 26.48
N CYS A 164 40.94 0.78 25.31
CA CYS A 164 41.82 1.09 24.18
C CYS A 164 42.78 2.23 24.51
N LEU A 165 42.31 3.28 25.19
CA LEU A 165 43.16 4.40 25.62
C LEU A 165 44.23 3.94 26.62
N LYS A 166 43.87 3.15 27.63
CA LYS A 166 44.83 2.61 28.63
C LYS A 166 45.84 1.64 28.03
N GLN A 167 45.45 0.88 27.00
CA GLN A 167 46.32 -0.04 26.28
C GLN A 167 47.02 0.57 25.05
N ASN A 168 46.87 1.88 24.83
CA ASN A 168 47.42 2.60 23.69
C ASN A 168 47.02 2.02 22.31
N ARG A 169 45.80 1.48 22.20
CA ARG A 169 45.21 0.92 20.97
C ARG A 169 44.49 1.98 20.12
N GLN A 170 45.23 3.04 19.77
CA GLN A 170 44.73 4.09 18.87
C GLN A 170 44.38 3.56 17.47
N ASP A 171 45.00 2.46 17.07
CA ASP A 171 44.71 1.73 15.82
C ASP A 171 43.28 1.17 15.78
N ILE A 172 42.72 0.83 16.95
CA ILE A 172 41.33 0.36 17.08
C ILE A 172 40.37 1.54 17.09
N LEU A 173 40.65 2.58 17.88
CA LEU A 173 39.78 3.75 18.00
C LEU A 173 39.56 4.46 16.66
N ARG A 174 40.59 4.55 15.81
CA ARG A 174 40.49 5.13 14.45
C ARG A 174 39.62 4.32 13.48
N LYS A 175 39.30 3.07 13.83
CA LYS A 175 38.43 2.18 13.06
C LYS A 175 37.03 2.06 13.68
N LEU A 176 36.72 2.88 14.68
CA LEU A 176 35.42 2.93 15.34
C LEU A 176 34.73 4.26 15.05
N ARG A 177 33.45 4.17 14.72
CA ARG A 177 32.54 5.31 14.66
C ARG A 177 31.29 4.97 15.43
N PHE A 178 30.88 5.83 16.35
CA PHE A 178 29.64 5.68 17.09
C PHE A 178 28.56 6.60 16.52
N ILE A 179 27.33 6.08 16.38
CA ILE A 179 26.16 6.83 15.95
C ILE A 179 25.04 6.50 16.92
N SER A 180 24.60 7.48 17.71
CA SER A 180 23.67 7.22 18.82
C SER A 180 22.31 7.83 18.58
N HIS A 181 21.28 7.08 18.94
CA HIS A 181 19.94 7.63 19.13
C HIS A 181 19.84 8.31 20.52
N TRP A 182 19.36 9.55 20.48
CA TRP A 182 18.87 10.38 21.57
C TRP A 182 19.64 10.38 22.91
N THR A 183 20.95 10.64 22.91
CA THR A 183 21.71 10.90 24.17
C THR A 183 21.83 12.39 24.51
N SER A 184 21.34 13.26 23.64
CA SER A 184 21.27 14.71 23.86
C SER A 184 20.11 15.33 23.09
N SER A 185 19.30 16.16 23.75
CA SER A 185 18.30 16.99 23.06
C SER A 185 18.14 18.36 23.70
N ASN A 186 18.03 19.38 22.85
CA ASN A 186 17.83 20.77 23.29
C ASN A 186 16.35 21.17 23.35
N TYR A 187 15.45 20.34 22.83
CA TYR A 187 14.05 20.70 22.61
C TYR A 187 13.05 19.86 23.40
N HIS A 188 13.29 18.55 23.51
CA HIS A 188 12.25 17.61 23.92
C HIS A 188 12.43 17.08 25.34
N VAL A 189 13.64 16.59 25.65
CA VAL A 189 13.96 16.02 26.97
C VAL A 189 15.26 16.62 27.49
N GLY A 190 15.26 17.05 28.74
CA GLY A 190 16.33 17.85 29.34
C GLY A 190 16.05 19.35 29.24
N ASN A 191 17.08 20.18 29.37
CA ASN A 191 16.98 21.61 29.16
C ASN A 191 18.25 22.14 28.48
N MET A 192 18.27 23.38 27.99
CA MET A 192 19.42 23.93 27.28
C MET A 192 20.75 23.89 28.06
N SER A 193 20.71 23.88 29.40
CA SER A 193 21.91 23.74 30.23
C SER A 193 22.31 22.29 30.52
N HIS A 194 21.39 21.35 30.32
CA HIS A 194 21.53 19.91 30.55
C HIS A 194 20.82 19.10 29.45
N PRO A 195 21.21 19.27 28.17
CA PRO A 195 20.55 18.59 27.06
C PRO A 195 20.77 17.07 27.10
N GLU A 196 21.75 16.59 27.88
CA GLU A 196 22.05 15.18 28.08
C GLU A 196 21.04 14.44 28.96
N LYS A 197 20.04 15.09 29.55
CA LYS A 197 19.06 14.42 30.44
C LYS A 197 17.99 13.64 29.68
N THR A 198 18.37 12.83 28.69
CA THR A 198 17.50 11.97 27.89
C THR A 198 17.46 10.53 28.43
N HIS A 199 16.46 9.72 28.06
CA HIS A 199 16.30 8.35 28.58
C HIS A 199 17.55 7.48 28.37
N ASN A 200 18.12 7.46 27.16
CA ASN A 200 19.34 6.69 26.84
C ASN A 200 20.55 7.13 27.67
N CYS A 201 20.66 8.42 27.97
CA CYS A 201 21.75 8.93 28.80
C CYS A 201 21.52 8.67 30.30
N LEU A 202 20.27 8.67 30.78
CA LEU A 202 19.93 8.41 32.18
C LEU A 202 20.29 6.98 32.64
N GLY A 203 20.36 6.02 31.72
CA GLY A 203 20.81 4.66 32.02
C GLY A 203 22.26 4.61 32.54
N ASP A 204 23.15 5.44 31.99
CA ASP A 204 24.51 5.62 32.47
C ASP A 204 25.07 7.01 32.09
N PRO A 205 24.79 8.05 32.91
CA PRO A 205 25.22 9.42 32.59
C PRO A 205 26.74 9.58 32.55
N ILE A 206 27.47 8.75 33.33
CA ILE A 206 28.93 8.81 33.41
C ILE A 206 29.54 8.30 32.09
N ALA A 207 29.00 7.20 31.56
CA ALA A 207 29.43 6.68 30.26
C ALA A 207 29.17 7.70 29.13
N CYS A 208 28.01 8.36 29.15
CA CYS A 208 27.64 9.33 28.12
C CYS A 208 28.52 10.58 28.15
N ASP A 209 28.75 11.16 29.34
CA ASP A 209 29.69 12.29 29.50
C ASP A 209 31.10 11.89 29.05
N TYR A 210 31.56 10.69 29.44
CA TYR A 210 32.86 10.18 29.07
C TYR A 210 33.03 10.06 27.55
N ILE A 211 32.10 9.42 26.85
CA ILE A 211 32.18 9.25 25.39
C ILE A 211 32.14 10.59 24.67
N LYS A 212 31.25 11.51 25.06
CA LYS A 212 31.20 12.86 24.47
C LYS A 212 32.51 13.60 24.68
N LYS A 213 33.12 13.50 25.86
CA LYS A 213 34.44 14.09 26.13
C LYS A 213 35.53 13.46 25.25
N MET A 214 35.57 12.13 25.12
CA MET A 214 36.56 11.45 24.27
C MET A 214 36.38 11.82 22.80
N ALA A 215 35.15 12.03 22.34
CA ALA A 215 34.88 12.51 20.98
C ALA A 215 35.32 13.97 20.79
N LEU A 216 35.06 14.86 21.75
CA LEU A 216 35.50 16.25 21.73
C LEU A 216 37.03 16.37 21.73
N ASP A 217 37.71 15.50 22.47
CA ASP A 217 39.18 15.41 22.54
C ASP A 217 39.78 14.73 21.28
N GLY A 218 38.95 14.26 20.34
CA GLY A 218 39.37 13.67 19.06
C GLY A 218 39.85 12.23 19.15
N HIS A 219 39.53 11.51 20.22
CA HIS A 219 39.90 10.10 20.39
C HIS A 219 39.01 9.14 19.59
N VAL A 220 37.75 9.49 19.38
CA VAL A 220 36.75 8.69 18.65
C VAL A 220 35.82 9.58 17.83
N GLU A 221 35.23 9.05 16.77
CA GLU A 221 34.09 9.70 16.10
C GLU A 221 32.79 9.31 16.81
N PHE A 222 32.00 10.30 17.22
CA PHE A 222 30.67 10.11 17.79
C PHE A 222 29.68 11.11 17.19
N TYR A 223 28.63 10.58 16.57
CA TYR A 223 27.54 11.34 15.94
C TYR A 223 26.28 11.20 16.80
N GLU A 224 25.72 12.34 17.23
CA GLU A 224 24.51 12.41 18.03
C GLU A 224 23.31 12.74 17.14
N CYS A 225 22.36 11.79 17.02
CA CYS A 225 21.14 12.01 16.24
C CYS A 225 20.13 12.92 16.98
N GLY A 226 20.18 13.00 18.31
CA GLY A 226 19.20 13.76 19.09
C GLY A 226 17.77 13.24 18.92
N GLY A 227 16.80 14.15 18.97
CA GLY A 227 15.37 13.81 18.83
C GLY A 227 14.92 13.47 17.40
N ILE A 228 15.80 13.40 16.39
CA ILE A 228 15.41 13.26 14.98
C ILE A 228 14.65 11.95 14.69
N GLY A 229 14.89 10.89 15.46
CA GLY A 229 14.14 9.64 15.35
C GLY A 229 12.70 9.80 15.82
N GLN A 230 12.52 10.25 17.06
CA GLN A 230 11.20 10.41 17.66
C GLN A 230 10.40 11.53 16.97
N ALA A 231 10.96 12.74 16.90
CA ALA A 231 10.25 13.92 16.39
C ALA A 231 10.27 14.00 14.85
N GLY A 232 11.31 13.45 14.21
CA GLY A 232 11.42 13.43 12.76
C GLY A 232 10.73 12.23 12.13
N ILE A 233 11.05 11.00 12.53
CA ILE A 233 10.49 9.80 11.88
C ILE A 233 9.12 9.44 12.48
N VAL A 234 9.07 9.25 13.80
CA VAL A 234 7.85 8.73 14.45
C VAL A 234 6.72 9.75 14.41
N GLU A 235 6.94 10.95 14.93
CA GLU A 235 5.91 11.99 14.99
C GLU A 235 5.68 12.71 13.66
N GLY A 236 6.69 12.75 12.79
CA GLY A 236 6.62 13.42 11.48
C GLY A 236 5.87 12.65 10.40
N SER A 237 5.50 11.40 10.69
CA SER A 237 4.79 10.49 9.78
C SER A 237 3.28 10.49 9.97
N THR A 238 2.56 9.86 9.04
CA THR A 238 1.10 9.76 9.12
C THR A 238 0.61 8.75 10.18
N LYS A 239 -0.44 9.09 10.95
CA LYS A 239 -0.95 8.31 12.11
C LYS A 239 -2.02 7.29 11.70
N HIS A 240 -1.63 6.19 11.06
CA HIS A 240 -2.60 5.25 10.48
C HIS A 240 -2.31 3.80 10.88
N LYS A 241 -3.10 3.24 11.80
CA LYS A 241 -3.00 1.81 12.15
C LYS A 241 -3.14 0.91 10.90
N THR A 242 -4.02 1.28 9.98
CA THR A 242 -4.22 0.60 8.69
C THR A 242 -2.98 0.58 7.81
N PHE A 243 -2.08 1.55 7.92
CA PHE A 243 -0.79 1.51 7.24
C PHE A 243 0.09 0.38 7.80
N TYR A 244 0.22 0.32 9.12
CA TYR A 244 1.07 -0.68 9.78
C TYR A 244 0.52 -2.10 9.76
N ASP A 245 -0.81 -2.23 9.65
CA ASP A 245 -1.42 -3.54 9.45
C ASP A 245 -0.94 -4.20 8.13
N GLN A 246 -0.41 -3.43 7.16
CA GLN A 246 0.16 -3.98 5.92
C GLN A 246 1.46 -4.79 6.12
N PHE A 247 2.19 -4.58 7.22
CA PHE A 247 3.44 -5.30 7.50
C PHE A 247 3.23 -6.76 7.96
N GLU A 248 1.99 -7.24 8.03
CA GLU A 248 1.64 -8.51 8.65
C GLU A 248 1.84 -9.75 7.75
N GLU A 249 2.37 -9.57 6.54
CA GLU A 249 2.55 -10.63 5.54
C GLU A 249 3.93 -11.29 5.60
N SER A 250 4.94 -10.59 6.14
CA SER A 250 6.30 -11.12 6.34
C SER A 250 6.60 -11.33 7.82
N HIS A 251 7.54 -12.22 8.13
CA HIS A 251 7.87 -12.52 9.52
C HIS A 251 8.59 -11.34 10.19
N LEU A 252 9.50 -10.67 9.49
CA LEU A 252 10.15 -9.46 10.00
C LEU A 252 9.18 -8.27 10.11
N GLY A 253 8.28 -8.10 9.15
CA GLY A 253 7.24 -7.08 9.20
C GLY A 253 6.29 -7.26 10.38
N GLU A 254 5.94 -8.51 10.72
CA GLU A 254 5.14 -8.80 11.92
C GLU A 254 5.86 -8.39 13.21
N ILE A 255 7.17 -8.64 13.31
CA ILE A 255 7.95 -8.16 14.46
C ILE A 255 7.99 -6.63 14.49
N TYR A 256 8.22 -5.98 13.34
CA TYR A 256 8.23 -4.51 13.23
C TYR A 256 6.91 -3.91 13.71
N ARG A 257 5.77 -4.42 13.22
CA ARG A 257 4.46 -3.85 13.54
C ARG A 257 4.02 -4.09 14.99
N HIS A 258 4.46 -5.17 15.61
CA HIS A 258 4.13 -5.55 17.00
C HIS A 258 5.13 -5.03 18.03
N GLY A 259 6.14 -4.26 17.61
CA GLY A 259 6.95 -3.45 18.52
C GLY A 259 6.11 -2.44 19.31
N LYS A 260 6.76 -1.51 20.00
CA LYS A 260 6.09 -0.47 20.79
C LYS A 260 5.18 0.38 19.90
N PHE A 261 3.88 0.11 19.93
CA PHE A 261 2.87 0.86 19.16
C PHE A 261 2.18 1.91 20.04
N ILE A 262 2.46 3.20 19.81
CA ILE A 262 1.94 4.31 20.62
C ILE A 262 1.40 5.42 19.70
N GLY A 263 0.23 5.95 20.05
CA GLY A 263 -0.32 7.15 19.39
C GLY A 263 -0.66 6.97 17.91
N GLY A 264 -0.86 5.73 17.45
CA GLY A 264 -1.12 5.42 16.04
C GLY A 264 0.12 5.11 15.20
N HIS A 265 1.28 4.93 15.84
CA HIS A 265 2.55 4.62 15.20
C HIS A 265 3.27 3.45 15.86
N VAL A 266 4.03 2.70 15.07
CA VAL A 266 5.19 1.95 15.55
C VAL A 266 6.27 2.96 15.93
N ASP A 267 6.82 2.83 17.14
CA ASP A 267 7.98 3.59 17.60
C ASP A 267 9.26 2.89 17.12
N ASP A 268 9.83 3.42 16.04
CA ASP A 268 11.05 2.97 15.38
C ASP A 268 12.13 4.06 15.41
N SER A 269 12.14 4.87 16.47
CA SER A 269 12.94 6.09 16.54
C SER A 269 14.47 5.85 16.46
N ASP A 270 14.95 4.69 16.91
CA ASP A 270 16.36 4.29 16.80
C ASP A 270 16.84 4.07 15.35
N ASP A 271 15.91 3.88 14.41
CA ASP A 271 16.21 3.72 12.98
C ASP A 271 16.96 4.91 12.40
N ALA A 272 16.79 6.09 13.02
CA ALA A 272 17.49 7.30 12.65
C ALA A 272 19.01 7.08 12.49
N THR A 273 19.62 6.22 13.31
CA THR A 273 21.05 5.94 13.26
C THR A 273 21.50 5.34 11.93
N TYR A 274 20.76 4.35 11.38
CA TYR A 274 21.12 3.72 10.13
C TYR A 274 20.64 4.56 8.93
N TRP A 275 19.54 5.31 9.05
CA TRP A 275 19.12 6.26 8.02
C TRP A 275 20.15 7.38 7.82
N VAL A 276 20.70 7.92 8.91
CA VAL A 276 21.79 8.90 8.87
C VAL A 276 23.07 8.29 8.29
N LEU A 277 23.38 7.04 8.62
CA LEU A 277 24.53 6.33 8.05
C LEU A 277 24.40 6.16 6.52
N LEU A 278 23.19 5.88 6.03
CA LEU A 278 22.91 5.78 4.60
C LEU A 278 22.91 7.17 3.92
N GLY A 279 22.37 8.20 4.57
CA GLY A 279 22.38 9.58 4.10
C GLY A 279 21.42 9.89 2.95
N ASN A 280 20.47 9.00 2.65
CA ASN A 280 19.61 9.11 1.45
C ASN A 280 18.31 9.91 1.68
N TYR A 281 17.98 10.27 2.92
CA TYR A 281 16.67 10.84 3.29
C TYR A 281 16.80 12.22 3.97
N GLY A 282 17.68 13.05 3.43
CA GLY A 282 17.81 14.46 3.80
C GLY A 282 18.73 14.77 4.99
N VAL A 283 19.14 13.77 5.76
CA VAL A 283 20.18 13.91 6.80
C VAL A 283 21.20 12.79 6.62
N GLY A 284 22.48 13.15 6.53
CA GLY A 284 23.59 12.20 6.53
C GLY A 284 24.62 12.49 7.62
N LEU A 285 25.67 11.69 7.71
CA LEU A 285 26.76 11.93 8.68
C LEU A 285 27.41 13.31 8.53
N SER A 286 27.47 13.87 7.31
CA SER A 286 28.00 15.22 7.07
C SER A 286 27.16 16.34 7.69
N ASP A 287 25.92 16.05 8.07
CA ASP A 287 24.98 16.98 8.69
C ASP A 287 25.07 17.00 10.22
N LEU A 288 25.89 16.12 10.79
CA LEU A 288 26.10 15.97 12.22
C LEU A 288 27.58 16.19 12.55
N ALA A 289 27.85 16.78 13.71
CA ALA A 289 29.22 16.90 14.19
C ALA A 289 29.70 15.52 14.67
N ASN A 290 30.91 15.13 14.27
CA ASN A 290 31.52 13.85 14.64
C ASN A 290 32.19 13.86 16.03
N ASN A 291 31.99 14.92 16.81
CA ASN A 291 32.62 15.17 18.11
C ASN A 291 31.62 15.08 19.28
N GLY A 292 30.40 14.58 19.02
CA GLY A 292 29.32 14.43 19.99
C GLY A 292 28.63 15.69 20.45
N LEU A 293 28.85 16.82 19.78
CA LEU A 293 28.03 18.00 19.97
C LEU A 293 26.74 17.91 19.15
N ASN A 294 25.61 18.18 19.80
CA ASN A 294 24.33 18.38 19.13
C ASN A 294 23.81 19.80 19.41
N LEU A 295 23.96 20.67 18.42
CA LEU A 295 23.50 22.06 18.52
C LEU A 295 22.01 22.13 18.21
N ALA A 296 21.26 22.89 19.00
CA ALA A 296 19.82 23.08 18.83
C ALA A 296 19.45 23.37 17.35
N LYS A 297 20.11 24.32 16.69
CA LYS A 297 19.82 24.63 15.27
C LYS A 297 20.00 23.44 14.31
N VAL A 298 20.95 22.53 14.60
CA VAL A 298 21.20 21.34 13.80
C VAL A 298 20.11 20.30 14.05
N GLU A 299 19.80 20.05 15.32
CA GLU A 299 18.72 19.15 15.75
C GLU A 299 17.38 19.55 15.11
N ASN A 300 16.97 20.82 15.21
CA ASN A 300 15.70 21.29 14.64
C ASN A 300 15.65 21.18 13.10
N ARG A 301 16.76 21.50 12.42
CA ARG A 301 16.85 21.34 10.95
C ARG A 301 16.69 19.87 10.56
N ASN A 302 17.36 18.97 11.27
CA ASN A 302 17.38 17.55 10.95
C ASN A 302 16.04 16.88 11.29
N GLU A 303 15.37 17.28 12.38
CA GLU A 303 14.00 16.84 12.71
C GLU A 303 13.02 17.17 11.58
N GLN A 304 13.07 18.40 11.05
CA GLN A 304 12.22 18.81 9.93
C GLN A 304 12.55 18.04 8.64
N ALA A 305 13.85 17.78 8.39
CA ALA A 305 14.28 17.03 7.21
C ALA A 305 13.80 15.58 7.26
N PHE A 306 13.89 14.91 8.42
CA PHE A 306 13.37 13.56 8.59
C PHE A 306 11.84 13.53 8.59
N ALA A 307 11.16 14.48 9.23
CA ALA A 307 9.69 14.59 9.16
C ALA A 307 9.17 14.69 7.72
N LYS A 308 9.85 15.46 6.88
CA LYS A 308 9.50 15.54 5.46
C LYS A 308 9.66 14.21 4.70
N ASN A 309 10.54 13.32 5.18
CA ASN A 309 10.87 12.05 4.53
C ASN A 309 10.32 10.82 5.26
N ALA A 310 9.60 11.00 6.38
CA ALA A 310 9.23 9.92 7.26
C ALA A 310 8.32 8.88 6.57
N ASP A 311 7.33 9.34 5.79
CA ASP A 311 6.46 8.45 5.03
C ASP A 311 7.27 7.65 3.99
N PHE A 312 8.21 8.27 3.28
CA PHE A 312 9.07 7.55 2.30
C PHE A 312 9.96 6.49 2.95
N MET A 313 10.52 6.77 4.13
CA MET A 313 11.32 5.77 4.85
C MET A 313 10.47 4.54 5.21
N ARG A 314 9.22 4.76 5.63
CA ARG A 314 8.31 3.68 6.00
C ARG A 314 7.73 2.94 4.82
N GLU A 315 7.45 3.63 3.73
CA GLU A 315 7.13 3.00 2.45
C GLU A 315 8.28 2.10 1.98
N GLU A 316 9.54 2.52 2.17
CA GLU A 316 10.70 1.67 1.85
C GLU A 316 10.79 0.43 2.76
N LEU A 317 10.46 0.56 4.05
CA LEU A 317 10.35 -0.59 4.95
C LEU A 317 9.21 -1.53 4.54
N LEU A 318 8.03 -0.99 4.21
CA LEU A 318 6.87 -1.76 3.75
C LEU A 318 7.19 -2.49 2.45
N ARG A 319 7.81 -1.81 1.49
CA ARG A 319 8.26 -2.40 0.23
C ARG A 319 9.19 -3.61 0.46
N ARG A 320 10.06 -3.55 1.46
CA ARG A 320 10.94 -4.67 1.83
C ARG A 320 10.20 -5.76 2.57
N SER A 321 9.23 -5.40 3.40
CA SER A 321 8.32 -6.34 4.04
C SER A 321 7.52 -7.12 3.00
N ASP A 322 7.01 -6.46 1.95
CA ASP A 322 6.33 -7.12 0.83
C ASP A 322 7.27 -8.07 0.06
N ALA A 323 8.49 -7.62 -0.21
CA ALA A 323 9.51 -8.46 -0.83
C ALA A 323 9.86 -9.67 0.05
N ALA A 324 9.94 -9.50 1.38
CA ALA A 324 10.13 -10.60 2.34
C ALA A 324 8.95 -11.59 2.33
N ALA A 325 7.72 -11.07 2.20
CA ALA A 325 6.52 -11.88 2.08
C ALA A 325 6.43 -12.63 0.73
N GLY A 326 7.28 -12.33 -0.26
CA GLY A 326 7.26 -12.93 -1.59
C GLY A 326 6.36 -12.21 -2.59
N PHE A 327 5.93 -10.99 -2.29
CA PHE A 327 5.27 -10.12 -3.25
C PHE A 327 6.29 -9.39 -4.11
N ASN A 328 5.84 -8.88 -5.26
CA ASN A 328 6.66 -8.04 -6.11
C ASN A 328 6.59 -6.58 -5.61
N PRO A 329 7.65 -6.02 -5.01
CA PRO A 329 7.66 -4.67 -4.45
C PRO A 329 7.55 -3.56 -5.49
N HIS A 330 7.67 -3.89 -6.77
CA HIS A 330 7.53 -2.97 -7.89
C HIS A 330 6.18 -3.12 -8.59
N ALA A 331 5.32 -4.04 -8.14
CA ALA A 331 4.00 -4.20 -8.69
C ALA A 331 3.15 -2.95 -8.46
N ILE A 332 2.35 -2.59 -9.45
CA ILE A 332 1.50 -1.40 -9.40
C ILE A 332 0.08 -1.81 -9.05
N SER A 333 -0.46 -1.24 -7.97
CA SER A 333 -1.87 -1.32 -7.63
C SER A 333 -2.52 0.05 -7.81
N VAL A 334 -3.74 0.08 -8.34
CA VAL A 334 -4.52 1.32 -8.52
C VAL A 334 -5.96 1.04 -8.10
N ASP A 335 -6.43 1.75 -7.08
CA ASP A 335 -7.78 1.58 -6.55
C ASP A 335 -8.87 1.98 -7.55
N CYS A 336 -8.66 3.05 -8.31
CA CYS A 336 -9.56 3.52 -9.36
C CYS A 336 -8.76 4.20 -10.49
N ILE A 337 -8.78 3.61 -11.68
CA ILE A 337 -8.22 4.10 -12.93
C ILE A 337 -9.13 5.20 -13.46
N VAL A 338 -8.54 6.37 -13.75
CA VAL A 338 -9.26 7.58 -14.18
C VAL A 338 -10.52 7.84 -13.32
N PRO A 339 -10.34 8.20 -12.03
CA PRO A 339 -11.45 8.38 -11.11
C PRO A 339 -12.52 9.34 -11.64
N GLU A 340 -13.76 9.09 -11.27
CA GLU A 340 -14.98 9.81 -11.64
C GLU A 340 -15.35 9.75 -13.13
N HIS A 341 -14.78 8.83 -13.92
CA HIS A 341 -15.04 8.75 -15.37
C HIS A 341 -16.17 7.80 -15.78
N GLY A 342 -16.44 6.75 -14.98
CA GLY A 342 -17.47 5.76 -15.33
C GLY A 342 -16.93 4.57 -16.14
N MET A 343 -15.70 4.14 -15.88
CA MET A 343 -15.08 3.00 -16.58
C MET A 343 -15.60 1.68 -16.01
N ALA A 344 -16.40 0.96 -16.79
CA ALA A 344 -17.02 -0.30 -16.40
C ALA A 344 -16.54 -1.45 -17.29
N ASP A 345 -16.55 -2.67 -16.74
CA ASP A 345 -16.18 -3.89 -17.47
C ASP A 345 -14.86 -3.76 -18.28
N PRO A 346 -13.71 -3.47 -17.65
CA PRO A 346 -12.46 -3.19 -18.37
C PRO A 346 -11.79 -4.46 -18.94
N HIS A 347 -11.40 -4.44 -20.21
CA HIS A 347 -10.72 -5.53 -20.92
C HIS A 347 -9.34 -5.13 -21.42
N ALA A 348 -8.31 -5.89 -21.03
CA ALA A 348 -6.92 -5.62 -21.33
C ALA A 348 -6.45 -6.21 -22.66
N TRP A 349 -5.63 -5.45 -23.40
CA TRP A 349 -4.83 -5.95 -24.51
C TRP A 349 -3.41 -5.40 -24.42
N VAL A 350 -2.42 -6.28 -24.29
CA VAL A 350 -1.01 -5.89 -24.25
C VAL A 350 -0.42 -5.97 -25.65
N GLN A 351 0.17 -4.88 -26.12
CA GLN A 351 0.89 -4.82 -27.38
C GLN A 351 2.17 -4.01 -27.23
N ASN A 352 3.31 -4.64 -27.54
CA ASN A 352 4.63 -4.07 -27.30
C ASN A 352 4.77 -3.65 -25.82
N ASP A 353 5.27 -2.44 -25.56
CA ASP A 353 5.40 -1.85 -24.22
C ASP A 353 4.16 -1.01 -23.85
N SER A 354 2.98 -1.35 -24.35
CA SER A 354 1.73 -0.61 -24.09
C SER A 354 0.59 -1.55 -23.71
N LEU A 355 -0.13 -1.17 -22.66
CA LEU A 355 -1.40 -1.79 -22.29
C LEU A 355 -2.51 -0.92 -22.86
N TYR A 356 -3.41 -1.54 -23.60
CA TYR A 356 -4.67 -0.95 -24.04
C TYR A 356 -5.79 -1.54 -23.20
N ILE A 357 -6.82 -0.73 -22.95
CA ILE A 357 -8.06 -1.23 -22.38
C ILE A 357 -9.25 -0.80 -23.22
N ILE A 358 -10.19 -1.71 -23.41
CA ILE A 358 -11.54 -1.39 -23.88
C ILE A 358 -12.50 -1.57 -22.71
N CYS A 359 -13.27 -0.54 -22.38
CA CYS A 359 -14.23 -0.58 -21.29
C CYS A 359 -15.56 0.02 -21.73
N GLY A 360 -16.65 -0.37 -21.08
CA GLY A 360 -17.90 0.36 -21.17
C GLY A 360 -17.82 1.71 -20.44
N HIS A 361 -18.65 2.66 -20.85
CA HIS A 361 -18.83 3.94 -20.15
C HIS A 361 -20.23 3.98 -19.51
N ASP A 362 -20.30 4.05 -18.19
CA ASP A 362 -21.56 4.30 -17.47
C ASP A 362 -22.02 5.75 -17.73
N GLU A 363 -23.20 5.91 -18.35
CA GLU A 363 -23.67 7.19 -18.90
C GLU A 363 -23.84 8.30 -17.85
N SER A 364 -24.24 7.94 -16.62
CA SER A 364 -24.57 8.92 -15.58
C SER A 364 -24.59 8.33 -14.17
N TRP A 365 -24.06 9.09 -13.22
CA TRP A 365 -24.09 8.78 -11.79
C TRP A 365 -25.44 9.05 -11.11
N GLU A 366 -26.44 9.59 -11.83
CA GLU A 366 -27.79 9.78 -11.29
C GLU A 366 -28.47 8.47 -10.87
N GLY A 367 -27.99 7.32 -11.36
CA GLY A 367 -28.39 5.99 -10.88
C GLY A 367 -29.90 5.73 -10.98
N LYS A 368 -30.40 5.46 -12.20
CA LYS A 368 -31.83 5.19 -12.45
C LYS A 368 -32.22 3.72 -12.24
N GLY A 369 -31.55 3.01 -11.33
CA GLY A 369 -31.80 1.59 -11.06
C GLY A 369 -31.45 0.65 -12.22
N SER A 370 -30.62 1.08 -13.17
CA SER A 370 -30.16 0.26 -14.29
C SER A 370 -28.82 0.77 -14.83
N PHE A 371 -27.98 -0.14 -15.34
CA PHE A 371 -26.73 0.16 -16.01
C PHE A 371 -27.01 0.66 -17.44
N ARG A 372 -26.97 1.98 -17.61
CA ARG A 372 -27.08 2.63 -18.92
C ARG A 372 -25.66 2.93 -19.40
N MET A 373 -25.25 2.26 -20.47
CA MET A 373 -23.88 2.34 -20.97
C MET A 373 -23.93 2.75 -22.44
N ASP A 374 -23.56 3.99 -22.73
CA ASP A 374 -23.86 4.65 -24.01
C ASP A 374 -22.80 4.42 -25.09
N ARG A 375 -21.62 3.93 -24.71
CA ARG A 375 -20.50 3.63 -25.60
C ARG A 375 -19.49 2.72 -24.92
N TRP A 376 -18.60 2.14 -25.71
CA TRP A 376 -17.31 1.62 -25.24
C TRP A 376 -16.21 2.64 -25.53
N GLU A 377 -15.11 2.59 -24.78
CA GLU A 377 -13.98 3.49 -24.94
C GLU A 377 -12.65 2.74 -24.96
N VAL A 378 -11.72 3.24 -25.76
CA VAL A 378 -10.36 2.70 -25.89
C VAL A 378 -9.37 3.63 -25.23
N TRP A 379 -8.59 3.09 -24.29
CA TRP A 379 -7.57 3.80 -23.54
C TRP A 379 -6.22 3.08 -23.62
N SER A 380 -5.12 3.76 -23.32
CA SER A 380 -3.82 3.12 -23.21
C SER A 380 -2.91 3.70 -22.13
N THR A 381 -1.93 2.92 -21.70
CA THR A 381 -0.87 3.32 -20.77
C THR A 381 0.45 2.61 -21.10
N THR A 382 1.55 3.24 -20.69
CA THR A 382 2.91 2.66 -20.74
C THR A 382 3.50 2.45 -19.35
N ASP A 383 2.79 2.86 -18.29
CA ASP A 383 3.27 2.83 -16.91
C ASP A 383 2.21 2.38 -15.89
N LEU A 384 1.02 1.95 -16.35
CA LEU A 384 -0.14 1.53 -15.56
C LEU A 384 -0.78 2.62 -14.68
N LYS A 385 -0.24 3.86 -14.71
CA LYS A 385 -0.67 4.98 -13.86
C LYS A 385 -1.30 6.10 -14.67
N ASN A 386 -0.68 6.45 -15.79
CA ASN A 386 -1.12 7.52 -16.67
C ASN A 386 -1.82 6.92 -17.90
N TRP A 387 -3.06 7.33 -18.11
CA TRP A 387 -3.94 6.76 -19.12
C TRP A 387 -4.30 7.80 -20.19
N ASN A 388 -4.25 7.38 -21.45
CA ASN A 388 -4.55 8.20 -22.62
C ASN A 388 -5.81 7.67 -23.29
N TYR A 389 -6.83 8.52 -23.41
CA TYR A 389 -8.02 8.23 -24.20
C TYR A 389 -7.69 8.29 -25.70
N HIS A 390 -8.22 7.34 -26.47
CA HIS A 390 -8.08 7.32 -27.93
C HIS A 390 -9.40 7.59 -28.65
N ARG A 391 -10.44 6.81 -28.34
CA ARG A 391 -11.73 6.90 -29.03
C ARG A 391 -12.87 6.20 -28.29
N SER A 392 -14.09 6.47 -28.77
CA SER A 392 -15.29 5.71 -28.43
C SER A 392 -15.74 4.81 -29.60
N ILE A 393 -16.33 3.68 -29.24
CA ILE A 393 -17.09 2.79 -30.12
C ILE A 393 -18.55 2.97 -29.74
N TYR A 394 -19.37 3.45 -30.68
CA TYR A 394 -20.78 3.74 -30.41
C TYR A 394 -21.68 2.57 -30.83
N PRO A 395 -22.78 2.33 -30.11
CA PRO A 395 -23.71 1.23 -30.42
C PRO A 395 -24.37 1.40 -31.79
N LYS A 396 -24.52 2.65 -32.28
CA LYS A 396 -25.07 2.97 -33.61
C LYS A 396 -24.23 2.45 -34.77
N ASP A 397 -22.95 2.19 -34.52
CA ASP A 397 -22.01 1.63 -35.50
C ASP A 397 -22.07 0.08 -35.49
N THR A 398 -23.04 -0.49 -34.76
CA THR A 398 -23.35 -1.92 -34.62
C THR A 398 -24.84 -2.17 -34.87
N TYR A 399 -25.24 -3.45 -34.91
CA TYR A 399 -26.65 -3.85 -34.98
C TYR A 399 -27.50 -3.42 -33.77
N ILE A 400 -26.91 -2.92 -32.67
CA ILE A 400 -27.63 -2.41 -31.50
C ILE A 400 -28.42 -1.12 -31.82
N GLY A 401 -27.94 -0.31 -32.78
CA GLY A 401 -28.49 1.02 -33.05
C GLY A 401 -28.20 2.00 -31.90
N ASP A 402 -29.07 2.97 -31.64
CA ASP A 402 -28.81 4.05 -30.66
C ASP A 402 -29.11 3.66 -29.19
N GLN A 403 -29.20 2.37 -28.86
CA GLN A 403 -29.52 1.94 -27.49
C GLN A 403 -28.26 1.92 -26.59
N PRO A 404 -28.35 2.42 -25.34
CA PRO A 404 -27.23 2.45 -24.39
C PRO A 404 -27.03 1.08 -23.73
N ASN A 405 -26.68 0.11 -24.56
CA ASN A 405 -26.55 -1.31 -24.23
C ASN A 405 -25.10 -1.80 -24.36
N CYS A 406 -24.12 -0.90 -24.18
CA CYS A 406 -22.71 -1.20 -24.36
C CYS A 406 -22.10 -1.94 -23.16
N TRP A 407 -22.54 -3.16 -22.88
CA TRP A 407 -22.07 -3.98 -21.74
C TRP A 407 -20.74 -4.69 -22.03
N ALA A 408 -20.23 -5.45 -21.06
CA ALA A 408 -18.97 -6.18 -21.08
C ALA A 408 -18.66 -6.90 -22.41
N GLY A 409 -17.37 -7.02 -22.69
CA GLY A 409 -16.87 -7.60 -23.92
C GLY A 409 -15.55 -8.32 -23.73
N ASP A 410 -14.82 -8.55 -24.81
CA ASP A 410 -13.41 -8.91 -24.78
C ASP A 410 -12.71 -8.60 -26.11
N ILE A 411 -11.42 -8.30 -26.06
CA ILE A 411 -10.60 -7.84 -27.19
C ILE A 411 -9.50 -8.84 -27.53
N VAL A 412 -9.41 -9.24 -28.80
CA VAL A 412 -8.31 -10.07 -29.31
C VAL A 412 -7.81 -9.59 -30.66
N GLU A 413 -6.54 -9.87 -30.93
CA GLU A 413 -5.95 -9.72 -32.26
C GLU A 413 -5.88 -11.08 -32.96
N ARG A 414 -6.20 -11.09 -34.25
CA ARG A 414 -5.96 -12.23 -35.15
C ARG A 414 -5.67 -11.72 -36.56
N ASN A 415 -4.60 -12.20 -37.18
CA ASN A 415 -4.22 -11.90 -38.57
C ASN A 415 -4.07 -10.40 -38.89
N GLY A 416 -3.58 -9.61 -37.93
CA GLY A 416 -3.38 -8.17 -38.04
C GLY A 416 -4.65 -7.34 -37.83
N GLN A 417 -5.75 -7.95 -37.41
CA GLN A 417 -7.01 -7.27 -37.14
C GLN A 417 -7.44 -7.47 -35.68
N TYR A 418 -8.20 -6.51 -35.17
CA TYR A 418 -8.65 -6.44 -33.78
C TYR A 418 -10.15 -6.66 -33.70
N TYR A 419 -10.57 -7.62 -32.89
CA TYR A 419 -11.97 -8.03 -32.74
C TYR A 419 -12.43 -7.70 -31.33
N TRP A 420 -13.38 -6.78 -31.20
CA TRP A 420 -14.07 -6.51 -29.95
C TRP A 420 -15.39 -7.28 -29.94
N PHE A 421 -15.45 -8.33 -29.14
CA PHE A 421 -16.67 -9.07 -28.84
C PHE A 421 -17.42 -8.32 -27.74
N PHE A 422 -18.73 -8.16 -27.85
CA PHE A 422 -19.47 -7.29 -26.93
C PHE A 422 -20.87 -7.81 -26.62
N SER A 423 -21.34 -7.49 -25.42
CA SER A 423 -22.69 -7.81 -24.97
C SER A 423 -23.66 -6.69 -25.31
N ASN A 424 -24.78 -7.04 -25.94
CA ASN A 424 -25.97 -6.18 -26.02
C ASN A 424 -26.88 -6.52 -24.85
N ARG A 425 -26.52 -6.01 -23.66
CA ARG A 425 -27.06 -6.48 -22.37
C ARG A 425 -26.98 -8.01 -22.23
N ASN A 426 -27.86 -8.58 -21.42
CA ASN A 426 -28.08 -10.02 -21.28
C ASN A 426 -28.92 -10.65 -22.42
N ILE A 427 -28.93 -10.05 -23.62
CA ILE A 427 -29.77 -10.51 -24.75
C ILE A 427 -28.95 -11.37 -25.72
N ASN A 428 -27.83 -10.83 -26.22
CA ASN A 428 -26.99 -11.48 -27.22
C ASN A 428 -25.59 -10.85 -27.29
N THR A 429 -24.67 -11.51 -28.00
CA THR A 429 -23.28 -11.06 -28.19
C THR A 429 -23.00 -10.73 -29.66
N GLY A 430 -22.32 -9.61 -29.91
CA GLY A 430 -21.84 -9.15 -31.21
C GLY A 430 -20.33 -9.13 -31.33
N VAL A 431 -19.84 -8.77 -32.51
CA VAL A 431 -18.41 -8.54 -32.78
C VAL A 431 -18.22 -7.38 -33.77
N VAL A 432 -17.32 -6.47 -33.45
CA VAL A 432 -16.83 -5.42 -34.35
C VAL A 432 -15.34 -5.63 -34.63
N VAL A 433 -14.87 -5.17 -35.80
CA VAL A 433 -13.47 -5.33 -36.23
C VAL A 433 -12.81 -3.99 -36.56
N ALA A 434 -11.51 -3.86 -36.27
CA ALA A 434 -10.67 -2.73 -36.67
C ALA A 434 -9.29 -3.19 -37.18
N ASP A 435 -8.64 -2.39 -38.02
CA ASP A 435 -7.28 -2.66 -38.53
C ASP A 435 -6.18 -2.34 -37.49
N HIS A 436 -6.51 -1.55 -36.47
CA HIS A 436 -5.62 -1.16 -35.37
C HIS A 436 -6.44 -1.09 -34.07
N ILE A 437 -5.83 -1.38 -32.91
CA ILE A 437 -6.51 -1.34 -31.60
C ILE A 437 -7.17 0.02 -31.31
N THR A 438 -6.55 1.13 -31.74
CA THR A 438 -7.07 2.49 -31.64
C THR A 438 -7.80 2.98 -32.91
N GLY A 439 -8.04 2.08 -33.87
CA GLY A 439 -8.65 2.38 -35.17
C GLY A 439 -10.19 2.42 -35.14
N GLU A 440 -10.78 2.64 -36.31
CA GLU A 440 -12.23 2.61 -36.47
C GLU A 440 -12.77 1.17 -36.46
N TYR A 441 -13.58 0.86 -35.45
CA TYR A 441 -14.32 -0.40 -35.32
C TYR A 441 -15.60 -0.37 -36.15
N LYS A 442 -15.87 -1.45 -36.88
CA LYS A 442 -17.05 -1.62 -37.74
C LYS A 442 -17.76 -2.92 -37.41
N ASP A 443 -19.09 -2.92 -37.47
CA ASP A 443 -19.89 -4.15 -37.35
C ASP A 443 -19.44 -5.19 -38.38
N LEU A 444 -18.97 -6.33 -37.90
CA LEU A 444 -18.46 -7.41 -38.72
C LEU A 444 -19.61 -8.22 -39.35
N LEU A 445 -20.79 -8.28 -38.70
CA LEU A 445 -21.86 -9.23 -39.05
C LEU A 445 -23.19 -8.55 -39.40
N GLY A 446 -23.47 -7.36 -38.88
CA GLY A 446 -24.78 -6.71 -38.96
C GLY A 446 -25.89 -7.42 -38.18
N LYS A 447 -25.53 -8.41 -37.36
CA LYS A 447 -26.40 -9.25 -36.52
C LYS A 447 -25.58 -9.86 -35.37
N PRO A 448 -26.22 -10.46 -34.35
CA PRO A 448 -25.48 -11.13 -33.29
C PRO A 448 -24.63 -12.31 -33.78
N LEU A 449 -23.43 -12.45 -33.21
CA LEU A 449 -22.60 -13.65 -33.31
C LEU A 449 -23.18 -14.79 -32.47
N LEU A 450 -23.63 -14.47 -31.25
CA LEU A 450 -24.34 -15.40 -30.37
C LEU A 450 -25.81 -14.93 -30.23
N PRO A 451 -26.75 -15.49 -31.01
CA PRO A 451 -28.18 -15.21 -30.88
C PRO A 451 -28.73 -15.64 -29.51
N SER A 452 -29.83 -15.02 -29.07
CA SER A 452 -30.40 -15.23 -27.72
C SER A 452 -30.86 -16.67 -27.44
N ASP A 453 -31.11 -17.47 -28.48
CA ASP A 453 -31.58 -18.85 -28.40
C ASP A 453 -30.48 -19.90 -28.60
N ILE A 454 -29.21 -19.49 -28.72
CA ILE A 454 -28.07 -20.40 -28.92
C ILE A 454 -27.83 -21.32 -27.72
N ILE A 455 -28.26 -20.91 -26.52
CA ILE A 455 -28.20 -21.68 -25.28
C ILE A 455 -29.51 -21.54 -24.49
N PRO A 456 -29.81 -22.44 -23.53
CA PRO A 456 -30.96 -22.32 -22.62
C PRO A 456 -30.94 -21.15 -21.62
N GLY A 457 -30.07 -20.15 -21.81
CA GLY A 457 -29.82 -19.04 -20.89
C GLY A 457 -29.47 -17.75 -21.64
N HIS A 458 -28.66 -16.88 -21.03
CA HIS A 458 -28.29 -15.59 -21.61
C HIS A 458 -26.88 -15.64 -22.22
N PRO A 459 -26.70 -15.45 -23.53
CA PRO A 459 -25.38 -15.51 -24.17
C PRO A 459 -24.68 -14.14 -24.18
N TYR A 460 -24.21 -13.71 -23.02
CA TYR A 460 -23.54 -12.43 -22.79
C TYR A 460 -22.26 -12.62 -21.95
N ASP A 461 -21.53 -11.53 -21.77
CA ASP A 461 -20.22 -11.43 -21.13
C ASP A 461 -19.18 -12.36 -21.78
N PRO A 462 -18.89 -12.17 -23.08
CA PRO A 462 -17.91 -13.00 -23.76
C PRO A 462 -16.51 -12.78 -23.18
N GLU A 463 -15.71 -13.83 -23.20
CA GLU A 463 -14.27 -13.82 -22.97
C GLU A 463 -13.64 -14.76 -23.99
N ILE A 464 -12.52 -14.36 -24.58
CA ILE A 464 -11.83 -15.12 -25.61
C ILE A 464 -10.51 -15.66 -25.04
N TYR A 465 -10.43 -16.97 -24.90
CA TYR A 465 -9.19 -17.65 -24.57
C TYR A 465 -8.49 -18.13 -25.84
N GLU A 466 -7.26 -17.68 -26.05
CA GLU A 466 -6.41 -18.14 -27.15
C GLU A 466 -5.35 -19.12 -26.62
N GLU A 467 -5.22 -20.26 -27.29
CA GLU A 467 -4.14 -21.20 -27.06
C GLU A 467 -3.77 -21.92 -28.35
N ASP A 468 -2.48 -21.89 -28.69
CA ASP A 468 -1.92 -22.56 -29.87
C ASP A 468 -2.64 -22.21 -31.20
N GLY A 469 -3.09 -20.96 -31.34
CA GLY A 469 -3.80 -20.44 -32.50
C GLY A 469 -5.30 -20.78 -32.53
N VAL A 470 -5.81 -21.44 -31.49
CA VAL A 470 -7.24 -21.76 -31.33
C VAL A 470 -7.89 -20.75 -30.40
N TYR A 471 -8.94 -20.10 -30.89
CA TYR A 471 -9.70 -19.10 -30.14
C TYR A 471 -10.99 -19.74 -29.62
N THR A 472 -11.14 -19.77 -28.30
CA THR A 472 -12.32 -20.31 -27.61
C THR A 472 -13.06 -19.18 -26.93
N ILE A 473 -14.33 -19.00 -27.26
CA ILE A 473 -15.21 -18.05 -26.57
C ILE A 473 -15.87 -18.76 -25.38
N ILE A 474 -15.76 -18.18 -24.18
CA ILE A 474 -16.58 -18.53 -23.01
C ILE A 474 -17.57 -17.40 -22.72
N PHE A 475 -18.81 -17.75 -22.36
CA PHE A 475 -19.87 -16.78 -22.09
C PHE A 475 -20.97 -17.40 -21.21
N GLY A 476 -21.86 -16.56 -20.68
CA GLY A 476 -23.09 -16.98 -20.01
C GLY A 476 -23.19 -16.55 -18.55
N SER A 477 -24.35 -16.82 -17.95
CA SER A 477 -24.61 -16.64 -16.52
C SER A 477 -25.55 -17.75 -16.04
N GLY A 478 -25.41 -18.18 -14.78
CA GLY A 478 -26.06 -19.35 -14.22
C GLY A 478 -25.39 -20.67 -14.64
N THR A 479 -24.99 -20.76 -15.91
CA THR A 479 -24.12 -21.81 -16.48
C THR A 479 -23.29 -21.19 -17.60
N TYR A 480 -21.97 -21.36 -17.55
CA TYR A 480 -21.09 -20.94 -18.63
C TYR A 480 -21.07 -21.95 -19.77
N TYR A 481 -20.83 -21.46 -20.97
CA TYR A 481 -20.69 -22.26 -22.18
C TYR A 481 -19.40 -21.87 -22.90
N MET A 482 -18.74 -22.85 -23.51
CA MET A 482 -17.58 -22.64 -24.38
C MET A 482 -17.81 -23.15 -25.79
N ALA A 483 -17.30 -22.42 -26.78
CA ALA A 483 -17.25 -22.86 -28.17
C ALA A 483 -15.95 -22.39 -28.83
N THR A 484 -15.44 -23.15 -29.79
CA THR A 484 -14.34 -22.70 -30.65
C THR A 484 -14.88 -21.72 -31.70
N LEU A 485 -14.18 -20.60 -31.89
CA LEU A 485 -14.44 -19.65 -32.96
C LEU A 485 -13.84 -20.15 -34.29
N ALA A 486 -14.56 -19.93 -35.38
CA ALA A 486 -14.06 -20.16 -36.72
C ALA A 486 -12.84 -19.27 -37.03
N GLU A 487 -12.05 -19.64 -38.04
CA GLU A 487 -10.81 -18.93 -38.39
C GLU A 487 -11.02 -17.45 -38.74
N ASP A 488 -12.18 -17.13 -39.33
CA ASP A 488 -12.57 -15.77 -39.71
C ASP A 488 -13.13 -14.94 -38.55
N MET A 489 -13.30 -15.51 -37.36
CA MET A 489 -13.92 -14.88 -36.18
C MET A 489 -15.39 -14.44 -36.39
N MET A 490 -16.04 -14.90 -37.47
CA MET A 490 -17.40 -14.50 -37.85
C MET A 490 -18.48 -15.52 -37.43
N SER A 491 -18.08 -16.70 -36.98
CA SER A 491 -18.98 -17.78 -36.53
C SER A 491 -18.33 -18.71 -35.51
N LEU A 492 -19.13 -19.59 -34.91
CA LEU A 492 -18.62 -20.72 -34.12
C LEU A 492 -18.31 -21.91 -35.03
N GLU A 493 -17.16 -22.55 -34.80
CA GLU A 493 -16.78 -23.82 -35.44
C GLU A 493 -17.43 -25.01 -34.72
N THR A 494 -17.66 -24.89 -33.41
CA THR A 494 -18.27 -25.93 -32.57
C THR A 494 -19.53 -25.43 -31.88
N GLU A 495 -20.47 -26.34 -31.61
CA GLU A 495 -21.62 -26.05 -30.75
C GLU A 495 -21.19 -25.68 -29.31
N PRO A 496 -21.89 -24.74 -28.63
CA PRO A 496 -21.58 -24.39 -27.24
C PRO A 496 -21.72 -25.58 -26.28
N VAL A 497 -20.67 -25.82 -25.50
CA VAL A 497 -20.61 -26.88 -24.48
C VAL A 497 -20.73 -26.28 -23.09
N ALA A 498 -21.67 -26.76 -22.29
CA ALA A 498 -21.86 -26.33 -20.90
C ALA A 498 -20.64 -26.69 -20.03
N ILE A 499 -20.14 -25.73 -19.27
CA ILE A 499 -18.98 -25.88 -18.39
C ILE A 499 -19.44 -26.21 -16.98
N ARG A 500 -18.91 -27.32 -16.45
CA ARG A 500 -19.25 -27.82 -15.12
C ARG A 500 -18.24 -27.31 -14.09
N ILE A 501 -18.74 -26.58 -13.10
CA ILE A 501 -17.99 -26.17 -11.91
C ILE A 501 -18.54 -26.92 -10.70
N GLU A 502 -17.66 -27.46 -9.86
CA GLU A 502 -18.02 -28.33 -8.75
C GLU A 502 -17.46 -27.81 -7.42
N ASP A 503 -18.20 -28.02 -6.33
CA ASP A 503 -17.66 -27.90 -4.98
C ASP A 503 -16.76 -29.10 -4.61
N GLU A 504 -16.21 -29.09 -3.39
CA GLU A 504 -15.36 -30.16 -2.86
C GLU A 504 -16.03 -31.55 -2.83
N ASN A 505 -17.36 -31.61 -2.89
CA ASN A 505 -18.14 -32.84 -2.86
C ASN A 505 -18.58 -33.29 -4.28
N GLY A 506 -18.14 -32.61 -5.33
CA GLY A 506 -18.51 -32.90 -6.72
C GLY A 506 -19.91 -32.39 -7.10
N LYS A 507 -20.53 -31.55 -6.27
CA LYS A 507 -21.86 -30.97 -6.57
C LYS A 507 -21.67 -29.79 -7.52
N ALA A 508 -22.46 -29.78 -8.60
CA ALA A 508 -22.46 -28.68 -9.55
C ALA A 508 -22.92 -27.36 -8.89
N LEU A 509 -22.19 -26.29 -9.21
CA LEU A 509 -22.45 -24.93 -8.73
C LEU A 509 -23.06 -24.07 -9.84
N THR A 510 -24.00 -23.20 -9.45
CA THR A 510 -24.47 -22.09 -10.30
C THR A 510 -23.40 -21.01 -10.34
N THR A 511 -23.18 -20.46 -11.53
CA THR A 511 -22.20 -19.40 -11.79
C THR A 511 -22.88 -18.03 -11.84
N PRO A 512 -22.24 -16.96 -11.35
CA PRO A 512 -22.67 -15.59 -11.65
C PRO A 512 -22.34 -15.27 -13.12
N ASP A 513 -22.33 -13.99 -13.47
CA ASP A 513 -21.93 -13.49 -14.77
C ASP A 513 -20.43 -13.17 -14.86
N LYS A 514 -20.00 -12.76 -16.06
CA LYS A 514 -18.61 -12.58 -16.51
C LYS A 514 -17.62 -13.69 -16.12
N PRO A 515 -17.52 -14.77 -16.93
CA PRO A 515 -16.39 -15.68 -16.85
C PRO A 515 -15.11 -15.03 -17.39
N THR A 516 -13.99 -15.25 -16.72
CA THR A 516 -12.67 -14.83 -17.19
C THR A 516 -11.68 -15.98 -17.05
N LEU A 517 -10.90 -16.25 -18.10
CA LEU A 517 -9.97 -17.37 -18.15
C LEU A 517 -8.53 -16.89 -18.27
N PHE A 518 -7.64 -17.56 -17.54
CA PHE A 518 -6.21 -17.52 -17.84
C PHE A 518 -5.57 -18.86 -17.52
N LYS A 519 -4.42 -19.12 -18.13
CA LYS A 519 -3.62 -20.31 -17.87
C LYS A 519 -2.32 -19.94 -17.17
N ARG A 520 -1.97 -20.72 -16.16
CA ARG A 520 -0.66 -20.65 -15.51
C ARG A 520 -0.14 -22.06 -15.29
N LYS A 521 1.07 -22.32 -15.80
CA LYS A 521 1.66 -23.66 -15.81
C LYS A 521 0.66 -24.64 -16.43
N ASP A 522 0.33 -25.70 -15.70
CA ASP A 522 -0.60 -26.74 -16.15
C ASP A 522 -2.05 -26.48 -15.70
N TRP A 523 -2.39 -25.30 -15.17
CA TRP A 523 -3.73 -25.00 -14.63
C TRP A 523 -4.45 -23.93 -15.46
N TYR A 524 -5.72 -24.20 -15.76
CA TYR A 524 -6.70 -23.21 -16.19
C TYR A 524 -7.41 -22.65 -14.96
N TYR A 525 -7.48 -21.33 -14.87
CA TYR A 525 -8.19 -20.59 -13.84
C TYR A 525 -9.43 -19.98 -14.48
N LEU A 526 -10.58 -20.26 -13.89
CA LEU A 526 -11.85 -19.66 -14.27
C LEU A 526 -12.31 -18.78 -13.11
N VAL A 527 -12.22 -17.47 -13.33
CA VAL A 527 -12.54 -16.43 -12.35
C VAL A 527 -13.90 -15.81 -12.69
N TYR A 528 -14.66 -15.46 -11.67
CA TYR A 528 -15.98 -14.84 -11.81
C TYR A 528 -16.34 -14.07 -10.53
N GLY A 529 -16.35 -12.74 -10.64
CA GLY A 529 -16.44 -11.84 -9.48
C GLY A 529 -15.30 -12.07 -8.48
N ASP A 530 -15.65 -12.21 -7.21
CA ASP A 530 -14.73 -12.49 -6.10
C ASP A 530 -14.53 -14.00 -5.86
N ARG A 531 -14.68 -14.84 -6.90
CA ARG A 531 -14.62 -16.30 -6.81
C ARG A 531 -13.82 -16.91 -7.96
N TYR A 532 -13.23 -18.08 -7.73
CA TYR A 532 -12.55 -18.80 -8.81
C TYR A 532 -12.59 -20.32 -8.67
N ALA A 533 -12.34 -21.00 -9.79
CA ALA A 533 -12.20 -22.43 -9.89
C ALA A 533 -11.00 -22.81 -10.79
N MET A 534 -10.47 -24.02 -10.61
CA MET A 534 -9.29 -24.50 -11.35
C MET A 534 -9.54 -25.83 -12.05
N SER A 535 -8.95 -26.04 -13.22
CA SER A 535 -8.94 -27.33 -13.91
C SER A 535 -7.62 -27.59 -14.64
N LYS A 536 -7.33 -28.87 -14.92
CA LYS A 536 -6.26 -29.29 -15.84
C LYS A 536 -6.73 -29.35 -17.29
N ASN A 537 -8.03 -29.23 -17.53
CA ASN A 537 -8.63 -29.29 -18.86
C ASN A 537 -9.43 -27.99 -19.11
N LEU A 538 -9.27 -27.38 -20.28
CA LEU A 538 -9.96 -26.13 -20.64
C LEU A 538 -11.49 -26.25 -20.49
N TYR A 539 -12.08 -27.38 -20.90
CA TYR A 539 -13.52 -27.65 -20.78
C TYR A 539 -13.94 -28.26 -19.43
N GLY A 540 -13.02 -28.36 -18.47
CA GLY A 540 -13.29 -28.83 -17.12
C GLY A 540 -13.37 -30.35 -16.94
N PRO A 541 -14.05 -30.84 -15.89
CA PRO A 541 -14.74 -30.03 -14.86
C PRO A 541 -13.77 -29.14 -14.09
N TYR A 542 -14.27 -28.01 -13.58
CA TYR A 542 -13.53 -27.07 -12.74
C TYR A 542 -13.85 -27.31 -11.27
N SER A 543 -12.84 -27.37 -10.42
CA SER A 543 -13.01 -27.46 -8.96
C SER A 543 -12.97 -26.07 -8.34
N PHE A 544 -14.03 -25.67 -7.64
CA PHE A 544 -14.12 -24.39 -6.93
C PHE A 544 -13.04 -24.29 -5.83
N LYS A 545 -12.41 -23.12 -5.72
CA LYS A 545 -11.28 -22.89 -4.80
C LYS A 545 -11.52 -21.81 -3.74
N GLY A 546 -12.72 -21.24 -3.70
CA GLY A 546 -13.06 -20.20 -2.74
C GLY A 546 -13.01 -18.82 -3.37
N SER A 547 -12.62 -17.84 -2.54
CA SER A 547 -12.56 -16.43 -2.92
C SER A 547 -11.42 -16.14 -3.90
N PHE A 548 -11.61 -15.12 -4.72
CA PHE A 548 -10.59 -14.41 -5.49
C PHE A 548 -10.41 -13.01 -4.87
N LEU A 549 -9.56 -12.17 -5.48
CA LEU A 549 -9.42 -10.76 -5.09
C LEU A 549 -10.77 -10.03 -5.17
N SER A 550 -11.05 -9.19 -4.19
CA SER A 550 -12.29 -8.45 -4.03
C SER A 550 -12.46 -7.44 -5.17
N GLY A 551 -13.48 -7.67 -5.99
CA GLY A 551 -13.76 -6.86 -7.18
C GLY A 551 -14.85 -7.50 -8.04
N GLY A 552 -15.28 -6.77 -9.06
CA GLY A 552 -16.33 -7.22 -9.97
C GLY A 552 -15.79 -7.97 -11.17
N HIS A 553 -16.29 -7.60 -12.35
CA HIS A 553 -15.83 -8.14 -13.64
C HIS A 553 -14.32 -8.05 -13.80
N THR A 554 -13.71 -9.12 -14.31
CA THR A 554 -12.26 -9.30 -14.38
C THR A 554 -11.73 -9.32 -15.82
N SER A 555 -10.48 -8.87 -16.00
CA SER A 555 -9.65 -9.13 -17.19
C SER A 555 -8.18 -9.27 -16.77
N PHE A 556 -7.50 -10.31 -17.25
CA PHE A 556 -6.12 -10.61 -16.87
C PHE A 556 -5.12 -10.22 -17.95
N PHE A 557 -3.94 -9.79 -17.53
CA PHE A 557 -2.84 -9.52 -18.45
C PHE A 557 -1.49 -9.68 -17.73
N GLU A 558 -0.47 -10.09 -18.49
CA GLU A 558 0.90 -10.07 -18.01
C GLU A 558 1.57 -8.75 -18.40
N TRP A 559 2.26 -8.12 -17.44
CA TRP A 559 3.01 -6.90 -17.67
C TRP A 559 4.37 -7.00 -16.99
N GLN A 560 5.44 -6.95 -17.79
CA GLN A 560 6.82 -7.02 -17.30
C GLN A 560 7.09 -8.22 -16.36
N GLY A 561 6.47 -9.37 -16.64
CA GLY A 561 6.61 -10.60 -15.86
C GLY A 561 5.74 -10.70 -14.61
N GLN A 562 4.88 -9.71 -14.34
CA GLN A 562 3.87 -9.76 -13.28
C GLN A 562 2.48 -9.96 -13.90
N LEU A 563 1.71 -10.91 -13.37
CA LEU A 563 0.29 -11.05 -13.72
C LEU A 563 -0.53 -10.01 -12.96
N TYR A 564 -1.40 -9.32 -13.67
CA TYR A 564 -2.35 -8.35 -13.13
C TYR A 564 -3.78 -8.73 -13.48
N VAL A 565 -4.70 -8.20 -12.69
CA VAL A 565 -6.13 -8.22 -12.96
C VAL A 565 -6.68 -6.80 -12.95
N LEU A 566 -7.45 -6.47 -13.99
CA LEU A 566 -8.37 -5.33 -13.96
C LEU A 566 -9.67 -5.79 -13.33
N GLN A 567 -10.20 -5.02 -12.39
CA GLN A 567 -11.48 -5.33 -11.74
C GLN A 567 -12.39 -4.12 -11.70
N GLU A 568 -13.66 -4.34 -11.97
CA GLU A 568 -14.68 -3.34 -11.72
C GLU A 568 -14.84 -3.01 -10.22
N ASN A 569 -15.13 -1.73 -9.92
CA ASN A 569 -15.40 -1.22 -8.59
C ASN A 569 -16.60 -0.23 -8.54
N HIS A 570 -16.91 0.34 -7.36
CA HIS A 570 -18.03 1.29 -7.16
C HIS A 570 -17.55 2.73 -6.95
N ASP A 571 -16.87 3.28 -7.95
CA ASP A 571 -16.26 4.61 -7.93
C ASP A 571 -17.19 5.72 -7.37
N ILE A 572 -18.22 6.15 -8.11
CA ILE A 572 -19.21 7.14 -7.61
C ILE A 572 -20.42 6.44 -6.99
N SER A 573 -20.92 5.37 -7.59
CA SER A 573 -22.09 4.63 -7.09
C SER A 573 -22.11 3.21 -7.65
N ALA A 574 -23.07 2.41 -7.21
CA ALA A 574 -23.28 1.07 -7.78
C ALA A 574 -23.55 1.08 -9.29
N PHE A 575 -24.05 2.19 -9.86
CA PHE A 575 -24.37 2.33 -11.28
C PHE A 575 -23.44 3.28 -12.03
N PHE A 576 -22.39 3.75 -11.37
CA PHE A 576 -21.35 4.57 -11.97
C PHE A 576 -20.01 4.11 -11.43
N ARG A 577 -19.49 3.14 -12.16
CA ARG A 577 -18.44 2.24 -11.74
C ARG A 577 -17.07 2.76 -12.19
N GLY A 578 -16.03 2.17 -11.63
CA GLY A 578 -14.65 2.42 -12.02
C GLY A 578 -13.92 1.11 -12.26
N ALA A 579 -12.71 1.22 -12.77
CA ALA A 579 -11.81 0.09 -12.95
C ALA A 579 -10.67 0.20 -11.94
N SER A 580 -10.29 -0.90 -11.32
CA SER A 580 -9.12 -1.02 -10.46
C SER A 580 -8.09 -1.93 -11.12
N LEU A 581 -6.85 -1.84 -10.68
CA LEU A 581 -5.74 -2.68 -11.10
C LEU A 581 -5.10 -3.31 -9.88
N LYS A 582 -4.99 -4.64 -9.85
CA LYS A 582 -4.34 -5.37 -8.76
C LYS A 582 -3.35 -6.40 -9.28
N PRO A 583 -2.16 -6.56 -8.66
CA PRO A 583 -1.29 -7.68 -8.95
C PRO A 583 -1.89 -8.99 -8.41
N VAL A 584 -1.68 -10.08 -9.13
CA VAL A 584 -2.14 -11.42 -8.76
C VAL A 584 -0.96 -12.26 -8.29
N TYR A 585 -1.09 -12.87 -7.12
CA TYR A 585 -0.08 -13.73 -6.52
C TYR A 585 -0.61 -15.14 -6.30
N PHE A 586 0.30 -16.10 -6.16
CA PHE A 586 -0.02 -17.51 -6.03
C PHE A 586 0.72 -18.15 -4.86
N ASN A 587 0.08 -19.09 -4.19
CA ASN A 587 0.68 -19.95 -3.18
C ASN A 587 1.54 -21.04 -3.86
N GLU A 588 2.32 -21.78 -3.07
CA GLU A 588 3.16 -22.89 -3.58
C GLU A 588 2.35 -24.01 -4.27
N ASP A 589 1.09 -24.19 -3.87
CA ASP A 589 0.17 -25.18 -4.47
C ASP A 589 -0.59 -24.64 -5.71
N GLU A 590 -0.19 -23.47 -6.21
CA GLU A 590 -0.78 -22.72 -7.32
C GLU A 590 -2.19 -22.15 -7.06
N THR A 591 -2.73 -22.23 -5.85
CA THR A 591 -3.93 -21.46 -5.50
C THR A 591 -3.63 -19.97 -5.48
N VAL A 592 -4.64 -19.12 -5.72
CA VAL A 592 -4.49 -17.67 -5.65
C VAL A 592 -4.21 -17.25 -4.21
N ARG A 593 -3.20 -16.41 -4.00
CA ARG A 593 -2.90 -15.79 -2.72
C ARG A 593 -3.63 -14.46 -2.62
N ILE A 594 -4.56 -14.35 -1.67
CA ILE A 594 -5.30 -13.13 -1.36
C ILE A 594 -4.53 -12.39 -0.26
N PRO A 595 -4.05 -11.16 -0.50
CA PRO A 595 -3.48 -10.32 0.55
C PRO A 595 -4.48 -10.06 1.67
N LYS A 596 -4.06 -10.04 2.94
CA LYS A 596 -4.96 -9.81 4.07
C LYS A 596 -5.68 -8.45 4.05
N ASN A 597 -5.07 -7.46 3.40
CA ASN A 597 -5.64 -6.13 3.20
C ASN A 597 -6.41 -5.98 1.88
N ASP A 598 -6.64 -7.06 1.14
CA ASP A 598 -7.45 -7.01 -0.08
C ASP A 598 -8.87 -6.54 0.23
N GLN A 599 -9.31 -5.53 -0.50
CA GLN A 599 -10.61 -4.91 -0.34
C GLN A 599 -11.13 -4.37 -1.67
N TRP A 600 -12.44 -4.26 -1.77
CA TRP A 600 -13.11 -3.67 -2.92
C TRP A 600 -13.19 -2.14 -2.73
N PHE A 601 -12.63 -1.35 -3.65
CA PHE A 601 -12.70 0.12 -3.58
C PHE A 601 -14.13 0.67 -3.71
N PRO A 602 -14.57 1.61 -2.85
CA PRO A 602 -13.79 2.38 -1.88
C PRO A 602 -13.82 1.86 -0.43
N GLY A 603 -14.21 0.61 -0.22
CA GLY A 603 -14.42 0.04 1.12
C GLY A 603 -13.14 -0.30 1.88
N PRO A 604 -13.19 -0.34 3.24
CA PRO A 604 -14.36 -0.02 4.06
C PRO A 604 -14.64 1.48 4.11
N GLY A 605 -15.93 1.83 4.15
CA GLY A 605 -16.36 3.22 4.23
C GLY A 605 -16.52 3.92 2.88
N ARG A 606 -16.54 5.26 2.94
CA ARG A 606 -16.74 6.12 1.77
C ARG A 606 -15.99 7.45 1.94
N PRO A 607 -14.82 7.60 1.32
CA PRO A 607 -14.06 8.84 1.35
C PRO A 607 -14.36 9.73 0.14
N TRP A 608 -14.50 11.04 0.41
CA TRP A 608 -14.49 12.12 -0.57
C TRP A 608 -13.42 13.12 -0.17
N LYS A 609 -12.26 13.07 -0.84
CA LYS A 609 -11.12 14.00 -0.63
C LYS A 609 -11.07 15.14 -1.66
N PHE A 610 -11.93 15.09 -2.66
CA PHE A 610 -12.09 16.10 -3.71
C PHE A 610 -10.81 16.49 -4.47
N GLU A 611 -9.77 15.67 -4.46
CA GLU A 611 -8.42 16.01 -4.97
C GLU A 611 -8.42 16.54 -6.41
N LYS A 612 -9.28 15.98 -7.27
CA LYS A 612 -9.44 16.36 -8.68
C LYS A 612 -10.88 16.72 -9.08
N SER A 613 -11.75 17.01 -8.10
CA SER A 613 -13.22 16.91 -8.21
C SER A 613 -13.84 17.36 -9.55
N THR A 614 -14.59 16.44 -10.18
CA THR A 614 -15.43 16.71 -11.36
C THR A 614 -16.92 16.38 -11.13
N MET A 615 -17.30 15.42 -10.25
CA MET A 615 -18.69 14.93 -10.09
C MET A 615 -19.07 14.44 -8.66
N GLY A 616 -20.24 13.79 -8.52
CA GLY A 616 -20.64 13.06 -7.29
C GLY A 616 -21.40 13.82 -6.21
N TRP A 617 -21.61 15.13 -6.35
CA TRP A 617 -22.38 15.96 -5.41
C TRP A 617 -23.23 17.01 -6.14
N ASN A 618 -24.42 17.28 -5.61
CA ASN A 618 -25.37 18.27 -6.14
C ASN A 618 -25.92 19.19 -5.04
N ALA A 619 -26.18 20.45 -5.39
CA ALA A 619 -27.03 21.34 -4.61
C ALA A 619 -28.50 21.11 -4.95
N LEU A 620 -29.35 21.06 -3.93
CA LEU A 620 -30.81 20.90 -4.11
C LEU A 620 -31.57 22.21 -3.99
N ASN A 621 -31.29 22.98 -2.94
CA ASN A 621 -32.00 24.21 -2.64
C ASN A 621 -31.13 25.12 -1.78
N GLY A 622 -31.39 26.43 -1.79
CA GLY A 622 -30.80 27.40 -0.88
C GLY A 622 -29.29 27.58 -0.96
N THR A 623 -28.60 26.94 -1.92
CA THR A 623 -27.16 27.06 -2.14
C THR A 623 -26.79 26.74 -3.57
N THR A 624 -25.66 27.27 -4.03
CA THR A 624 -24.95 26.75 -5.20
C THR A 624 -23.97 25.64 -4.78
N LEU A 625 -23.42 24.91 -5.76
CA LEU A 625 -22.30 24.00 -5.57
C LEU A 625 -21.29 24.22 -6.69
N TYR A 626 -20.07 24.59 -6.30
CA TYR A 626 -18.91 24.73 -7.15
C TYR A 626 -17.93 23.62 -6.82
N LYS A 627 -17.43 22.95 -7.85
CA LYS A 627 -16.42 21.90 -7.73
C LYS A 627 -15.05 22.50 -8.03
N GLY A 628 -14.05 22.16 -7.24
CA GLY A 628 -12.68 22.62 -7.43
C GLY A 628 -11.67 21.57 -7.01
N GLU A 629 -10.40 21.83 -7.29
CA GLU A 629 -9.32 20.97 -6.83
C GLU A 629 -9.23 21.01 -5.30
N ASN A 630 -9.23 19.82 -4.70
CA ASN A 630 -9.19 19.55 -3.27
C ASN A 630 -10.39 20.06 -2.45
N ARG A 631 -11.47 20.56 -3.08
CA ARG A 631 -12.67 21.01 -2.34
C ARG A 631 -13.93 21.14 -3.18
N ILE A 632 -15.07 21.08 -2.50
CA ILE A 632 -16.33 21.63 -2.98
C ILE A 632 -16.71 22.88 -2.18
N SER A 633 -17.43 23.81 -2.79
CA SER A 633 -17.85 25.07 -2.13
C SER A 633 -19.21 25.55 -2.63
N GLY A 634 -19.80 26.54 -1.97
CA GLY A 634 -21.06 27.11 -2.42
C GLY A 634 -21.39 28.46 -1.78
N ASP A 635 -22.24 29.22 -2.46
CA ASP A 635 -22.85 30.44 -1.95
C ASP A 635 -24.26 30.14 -1.43
N ILE A 636 -24.56 30.59 -0.22
CA ILE A 636 -25.86 30.40 0.41
C ILE A 636 -26.83 31.48 -0.07
N SER A 637 -28.03 31.05 -0.44
CA SER A 637 -29.14 31.90 -0.86
C SER A 637 -30.43 31.66 -0.05
N GLY A 638 -30.43 30.67 0.86
CA GLY A 638 -31.56 30.41 1.73
C GLY A 638 -31.29 29.40 2.84
N LYS A 639 -32.17 29.38 3.85
CA LYS A 639 -32.03 28.57 5.08
C LYS A 639 -31.87 27.07 4.88
N LYS A 640 -32.37 26.53 3.77
CA LYS A 640 -32.30 25.11 3.40
C LYS A 640 -31.22 24.89 2.34
N ALA A 641 -30.01 25.36 2.62
CA ALA A 641 -28.80 25.18 1.80
C ALA A 641 -28.36 23.71 1.76
N ILE A 642 -29.15 22.86 1.12
CA ILE A 642 -28.94 21.41 1.10
C ILE A 642 -28.05 21.04 -0.08
N ILE A 643 -27.00 20.28 0.21
CA ILE A 643 -26.23 19.52 -0.77
C ILE A 643 -26.36 18.03 -0.46
N GLN A 644 -26.23 17.19 -1.48
CA GLN A 644 -26.28 15.74 -1.35
C GLN A 644 -25.20 15.05 -2.19
N SER A 645 -24.77 13.87 -1.76
CA SER A 645 -23.91 12.98 -2.54
C SER A 645 -24.67 12.35 -3.72
N ALA A 646 -23.97 11.60 -4.55
CA ALA A 646 -24.57 10.68 -5.50
C ALA A 646 -25.52 9.69 -4.82
N PRO A 647 -26.64 9.32 -5.46
CA PRO A 647 -27.47 8.22 -5.00
C PRO A 647 -26.77 6.88 -5.22
N TRP A 648 -27.30 5.82 -4.62
CA TRP A 648 -26.80 4.44 -4.79
C TRP A 648 -25.32 4.25 -4.44
N LEU A 649 -24.84 4.90 -3.38
CA LEU A 649 -23.45 4.72 -2.91
C LEU A 649 -23.10 3.24 -2.64
N PHE A 650 -24.09 2.46 -2.20
CA PHE A 650 -23.98 1.01 -1.93
C PHE A 650 -22.84 0.64 -0.98
N THR A 651 -22.50 1.56 -0.07
CA THR A 651 -21.44 1.37 0.91
C THR A 651 -21.95 0.49 2.05
N SER A 652 -21.20 -0.55 2.40
CA SER A 652 -21.48 -1.35 3.60
C SER A 652 -21.29 -0.50 4.85
N THR A 653 -22.25 -0.55 5.77
CA THR A 653 -22.15 0.19 7.05
C THR A 653 -21.54 -0.65 8.17
N ASP A 654 -21.28 -1.93 7.91
CA ASP A 654 -20.64 -2.82 8.86
C ASP A 654 -19.24 -2.32 9.21
N GLY A 655 -18.91 -2.33 10.50
CA GLY A 655 -17.65 -1.82 11.03
C GLY A 655 -17.49 -0.29 11.07
N LEU A 656 -18.38 0.50 10.43
CA LEU A 656 -18.27 1.96 10.41
C LEU A 656 -18.70 2.58 11.75
N SER A 657 -18.01 3.63 12.18
CA SER A 657 -18.17 4.21 13.52
C SER A 657 -18.35 5.73 13.54
N GLN A 658 -17.89 6.43 12.51
CA GLN A 658 -17.92 7.90 12.48
C GLN A 658 -18.02 8.51 11.08
N ILE A 659 -18.45 9.76 11.04
CA ILE A 659 -18.34 10.65 9.89
C ILE A 659 -17.35 11.76 10.25
N LYS A 660 -16.35 11.97 9.39
CA LYS A 660 -15.41 13.08 9.46
C LYS A 660 -15.74 14.09 8.38
N ILE A 661 -15.88 15.36 8.74
CA ILE A 661 -16.12 16.46 7.79
C ILE A 661 -15.10 17.57 8.06
N LYS A 662 -14.32 17.93 7.04
CA LYS A 662 -13.40 19.07 7.07
C LYS A 662 -14.04 20.27 6.37
N LEU A 663 -14.55 21.20 7.16
CA LEU A 663 -15.40 22.31 6.73
C LEU A 663 -14.78 23.66 7.11
N LYS A 664 -14.93 24.65 6.23
CA LYS A 664 -14.70 26.06 6.49
C LYS A 664 -16.02 26.82 6.33
N ASN A 665 -16.50 27.41 7.42
CA ASN A 665 -17.77 28.13 7.45
C ASN A 665 -17.56 29.65 7.51
N ASN A 666 -17.79 30.33 6.38
CA ASN A 666 -17.68 31.78 6.27
C ASN A 666 -18.99 32.52 6.59
N THR A 667 -19.82 31.94 7.46
CA THR A 667 -21.09 32.51 7.89
C THR A 667 -21.15 32.67 9.41
N ARG A 668 -22.19 33.36 9.89
CA ARG A 668 -22.48 33.45 11.33
C ARG A 668 -23.23 32.23 11.90
N ALA A 669 -23.59 31.26 11.06
CA ALA A 669 -24.20 30.03 11.55
C ALA A 669 -23.19 29.28 12.42
N ASN A 670 -23.67 28.65 13.50
CA ASN A 670 -22.86 27.89 14.43
C ASN A 670 -23.26 26.41 14.48
N LYS A 671 -23.99 25.96 13.47
CA LYS A 671 -24.43 24.58 13.30
C LYS A 671 -24.35 24.17 11.84
N MET A 672 -23.91 22.94 11.58
CA MET A 672 -24.25 22.22 10.35
C MET A 672 -25.30 21.16 10.64
N LYS A 673 -25.94 20.62 9.61
CA LYS A 673 -26.77 19.42 9.74
C LYS A 673 -26.31 18.33 8.79
N VAL A 674 -26.40 17.08 9.26
CA VAL A 674 -26.06 15.89 8.48
C VAL A 674 -27.25 14.93 8.50
N SER A 675 -27.55 14.31 7.36
CA SER A 675 -28.56 13.25 7.24
C SER A 675 -28.03 12.11 6.38
N LEU A 676 -28.41 10.89 6.73
CA LEU A 676 -28.04 9.67 6.02
C LEU A 676 -29.30 8.98 5.54
N PHE A 677 -29.29 8.53 4.29
CA PHE A 677 -30.28 7.61 3.76
C PHE A 677 -29.67 6.21 3.66
N THR A 678 -30.24 5.26 4.41
CA THR A 678 -29.72 3.89 4.53
C THR A 678 -30.81 2.85 4.30
N ARG A 679 -30.44 1.65 3.85
CA ARG A 679 -31.37 0.56 3.51
C ARG A 679 -30.84 -0.80 3.93
N ASP A 680 -31.75 -1.69 4.33
CA ASP A 680 -31.48 -3.12 4.53
C ASP A 680 -31.51 -3.84 3.18
N LEU A 681 -30.77 -4.94 3.06
CA LEU A 681 -30.81 -5.77 1.86
C LEU A 681 -32.13 -6.55 1.82
N SER A 682 -32.86 -6.45 0.69
CA SER A 682 -34.12 -7.15 0.45
C SER A 682 -34.08 -7.87 -0.90
N GLN A 683 -34.97 -8.85 -1.12
CA GLN A 683 -35.09 -9.54 -2.42
C GLN A 683 -35.38 -8.58 -3.59
N ARG A 684 -35.95 -7.41 -3.30
CA ARG A 684 -36.31 -6.39 -4.28
C ARG A 684 -35.43 -5.14 -4.17
N PHE A 685 -34.30 -5.23 -3.47
CA PHE A 685 -33.40 -4.11 -3.18
C PHE A 685 -33.11 -3.26 -4.42
N TRP A 686 -32.73 -3.89 -5.52
CA TRP A 686 -32.38 -3.22 -6.78
C TRP A 686 -33.57 -2.57 -7.50
N SER A 687 -34.79 -3.06 -7.26
CA SER A 687 -36.03 -2.57 -7.90
C SER A 687 -36.83 -1.59 -7.03
N GLU A 688 -36.59 -1.58 -5.72
CA GLU A 688 -37.28 -0.73 -4.76
C GLU A 688 -36.54 0.60 -4.58
N TYR A 689 -37.30 1.70 -4.54
CA TYR A 689 -36.81 3.04 -4.24
C TYR A 689 -35.66 3.51 -5.17
N THR A 690 -35.97 3.69 -6.45
CA THR A 690 -35.05 4.25 -7.46
C THR A 690 -35.19 5.76 -7.65
N GLY A 691 -36.06 6.40 -6.87
CA GLY A 691 -36.32 7.84 -6.93
C GLY A 691 -35.41 8.69 -6.04
N GLN A 692 -35.61 10.01 -6.08
CA GLN A 692 -34.90 10.96 -5.23
C GLN A 692 -35.31 10.81 -3.75
N VAL A 693 -34.34 10.93 -2.84
CA VAL A 693 -34.58 10.94 -1.40
C VAL A 693 -35.38 12.18 -0.99
N ASP A 694 -36.44 11.97 -0.21
CA ASP A 694 -37.20 13.05 0.43
C ASP A 694 -36.54 13.47 1.75
N TRP A 695 -35.59 14.39 1.66
CA TRP A 695 -34.85 14.89 2.81
C TRP A 695 -35.69 15.65 3.85
N GLU A 696 -36.95 15.98 3.55
CA GLU A 696 -37.85 16.57 4.56
C GLU A 696 -38.38 15.51 5.53
N GLY A 697 -38.48 14.25 5.09
CA GLY A 697 -38.89 13.12 5.92
C GLY A 697 -37.74 12.45 6.69
N GLU A 698 -36.49 12.68 6.29
CA GLU A 698 -35.32 12.06 6.89
C GLU A 698 -34.87 12.72 8.20
N LYS A 699 -34.19 11.93 9.06
CA LYS A 699 -33.63 12.42 10.32
C LYS A 699 -32.38 13.28 10.05
N TRP A 700 -32.34 14.48 10.64
CA TRP A 700 -31.18 15.37 10.60
C TRP A 700 -30.51 15.47 11.99
N VAL A 701 -29.20 15.25 12.03
CA VAL A 701 -28.37 15.45 13.22
C VAL A 701 -27.74 16.85 13.14
N GLU A 702 -27.89 17.66 14.19
CA GLU A 702 -27.28 18.99 14.28
C GLU A 702 -25.90 18.92 14.92
N ILE A 703 -24.89 19.43 14.25
CA ILE A 703 -23.50 19.42 14.72
C ILE A 703 -23.05 20.85 14.98
N PRO A 704 -22.60 21.18 16.22
CA PRO A 704 -22.01 22.47 16.50
C PRO A 704 -20.77 22.71 15.64
N ILE A 705 -20.70 23.86 14.98
CA ILE A 705 -19.54 24.30 14.19
C ILE A 705 -19.14 25.71 14.60
N SER A 706 -17.89 26.07 14.30
CA SER A 706 -17.43 27.44 14.45
C SER A 706 -18.02 28.33 13.36
N ALA A 707 -18.04 29.63 13.64
CA ALA A 707 -18.60 30.64 12.76
C ALA A 707 -17.49 31.60 12.32
N MET A 708 -17.56 32.09 11.08
CA MET A 708 -16.59 33.03 10.50
C MET A 708 -15.15 32.49 10.52
N ASP A 709 -14.95 31.25 10.07
CA ASP A 709 -13.66 30.58 10.11
C ASP A 709 -12.62 31.21 9.17
N SER A 710 -11.39 31.41 9.66
CA SER A 710 -10.23 31.72 8.80
C SER A 710 -9.68 30.48 8.12
N ASP A 711 -9.74 29.33 8.81
CA ASP A 711 -9.10 28.07 8.46
C ASP A 711 -10.08 26.89 8.60
N TYR A 712 -9.83 25.81 7.87
CA TYR A 712 -10.64 24.59 7.94
C TYR A 712 -10.64 23.99 9.34
N GLN A 713 -11.82 23.56 9.77
CA GLN A 713 -12.03 22.82 11.00
C GLN A 713 -12.48 21.39 10.67
N THR A 714 -12.07 20.43 11.50
CA THR A 714 -12.49 19.03 11.35
C THR A 714 -13.52 18.69 12.42
N TYR A 715 -14.64 18.14 11.98
CA TYR A 715 -15.74 17.69 12.84
C TYR A 715 -15.88 16.18 12.73
N ILE A 716 -15.86 15.49 13.87
CA ILE A 716 -16.04 14.05 13.98
C ILE A 716 -17.41 13.79 14.60
N ILE A 717 -18.22 12.99 13.91
CA ILE A 717 -19.62 12.73 14.24
C ILE A 717 -19.78 11.22 14.45
N PRO A 718 -20.02 10.74 15.67
CA PRO A 718 -20.36 9.35 15.93
C PRO A 718 -21.55 8.86 15.09
N LEU A 719 -21.41 7.69 14.45
CA LEU A 719 -22.48 7.09 13.63
C LEU A 719 -23.71 6.68 14.47
N ASP A 720 -23.52 6.43 15.77
CA ASP A 720 -24.58 6.05 16.71
C ASP A 720 -25.68 7.11 16.90
N GLN A 721 -25.45 8.34 16.41
CA GLN A 721 -26.45 9.40 16.36
C GLN A 721 -27.48 9.19 15.23
N PHE A 722 -27.18 8.32 14.27
CA PHE A 722 -28.02 7.99 13.11
C PHE A 722 -28.68 6.62 13.29
N GLU A 723 -29.81 6.42 12.64
CA GLU A 723 -30.37 5.08 12.45
C GLU A 723 -29.77 4.52 11.16
N VAL A 724 -28.82 3.61 11.30
CA VAL A 724 -28.01 3.10 10.19
C VAL A 724 -28.39 1.65 9.90
N LYS A 725 -28.82 1.42 8.66
CA LYS A 725 -29.11 0.09 8.09
C LYS A 725 -27.92 -0.42 7.28
N GLU A 726 -27.97 -1.68 6.85
CA GLU A 726 -26.87 -2.42 6.22
C GLU A 726 -26.10 -1.68 5.11
N LYS A 727 -26.81 -0.89 4.27
CA LYS A 727 -26.21 -0.14 3.17
C LYS A 727 -26.49 1.35 3.30
N LEU A 728 -25.43 2.15 3.24
CA LEU A 728 -25.51 3.57 3.00
C LEU A 728 -25.79 3.81 1.51
N MET A 729 -26.84 4.58 1.25
CA MET A 729 -27.33 4.82 -0.10
C MET A 729 -27.08 6.25 -0.56
N GLN A 730 -27.17 7.21 0.35
CA GLN A 730 -26.93 8.62 0.06
C GLN A 730 -26.70 9.40 1.35
N LEU A 731 -25.99 10.52 1.28
CA LEU A 731 -25.79 11.46 2.38
C LEU A 731 -26.18 12.87 1.95
N ALA A 732 -26.72 13.66 2.87
CA ALA A 732 -26.99 15.08 2.68
C ALA A 732 -26.43 15.94 3.82
N LEU A 733 -26.05 17.17 3.46
CA LEU A 733 -25.51 18.17 4.36
C LEU A 733 -26.26 19.49 4.21
N ILE A 734 -26.41 20.17 5.34
CA ILE A 734 -26.63 21.62 5.39
C ILE A 734 -25.37 22.22 6.01
N PRO A 735 -24.41 22.71 5.19
CA PRO A 735 -23.09 23.11 5.67
C PRO A 735 -23.12 24.24 6.70
N ALA A 736 -24.09 25.15 6.61
CA ALA A 736 -24.30 26.24 7.56
C ALA A 736 -25.80 26.45 7.80
N ALA A 737 -26.31 25.82 8.85
CA ALA A 737 -27.73 25.80 9.18
C ALA A 737 -28.25 27.17 9.60
N ASN A 738 -29.42 27.56 9.09
CA ASN A 738 -30.07 28.86 9.32
C ASN A 738 -29.34 30.09 8.80
N ALA A 739 -28.24 29.94 8.05
CA ALA A 739 -27.65 31.03 7.28
C ALA A 739 -28.60 31.44 6.13
N TYR A 740 -28.63 32.74 5.82
CA TYR A 740 -29.39 33.28 4.68
C TYR A 740 -28.48 33.71 3.53
N ASP A 741 -27.21 33.98 3.84
CA ASP A 741 -26.15 34.41 2.95
C ASP A 741 -24.79 33.87 3.43
N GLY A 742 -23.74 34.10 2.63
CA GLY A 742 -22.37 33.71 2.94
C GLY A 742 -21.92 32.45 2.17
N LYS A 743 -20.79 31.87 2.59
CA LYS A 743 -20.13 30.78 1.85
C LYS A 743 -19.73 29.63 2.76
N TRP A 744 -19.63 28.45 2.17
CA TRP A 744 -19.06 27.26 2.79
C TRP A 744 -18.04 26.61 1.84
N GLU A 745 -17.05 25.94 2.41
CA GLU A 745 -16.07 25.12 1.68
C GLU A 745 -15.84 23.81 2.43
N ILE A 746 -15.84 22.69 1.74
CA ILE A 746 -15.58 21.36 2.31
C ILE A 746 -14.41 20.74 1.54
N GLU A 747 -13.35 20.39 2.27
CA GLU A 747 -12.17 19.70 1.73
C GLU A 747 -12.28 18.18 1.81
N GLU A 748 -13.05 17.68 2.76
CA GLU A 748 -13.12 16.24 3.01
C GLU A 748 -14.45 15.86 3.65
N VAL A 749 -15.04 14.77 3.17
CA VAL A 749 -16.09 14.01 3.85
C VAL A 749 -15.65 12.56 3.86
N ILE A 750 -15.53 11.92 5.02
CA ILE A 750 -15.20 10.51 5.14
C ILE A 750 -16.23 9.85 6.07
N ILE A 751 -16.72 8.70 5.66
CA ILE A 751 -17.49 7.80 6.52
C ILE A 751 -16.64 6.56 6.72
N GLU A 752 -16.26 6.26 7.98
CA GLU A 752 -15.26 5.24 8.33
C GLU A 752 -15.57 4.54 9.67
#